data_AF-A0AAE1B0X4-F1
#
_entry.id   AF-A0AAE1B0X4-F1
#
_cell.length_a   1.000
_cell.length_b   1.000
_cell.length_c   1.000
_cell.angle_alpha   90.00
_cell.angle_beta   90.00
_cell.angle_gamma   90.00
#
_symmetry.space_group_name_H-M   'P 1'
#
loop_
_entity.id
_entity.type
_entity.pdbx_description
1 polymer ?
#
loop_
_entity_poly.entity_id
_entity_poly.type
_entity_poly.pdbx_seq_one_letter_code
_entity_poly.pdbx_strand_id
1 'polypeptide(L)'
;MVCSDSSVYTPLLRRRNHSQIDLGIILGLGSILYLEGKRTVWHYSLFYRMGIPGPFPYPIVGTFVYMMRQGFRDFQISNYKRYEGHKVYGIFDGAQPMLVLRDPDMIKDVCIKHFSSFVNRRSFALQPPADHMMTMLKDDHWKNVRSIVSPAFSSGKVRRMYPCVARSVTNLVRRLKESSESGELVELKDALSRYSMDVITGAGFGVETNSHEDSTVTVADALKEMMNMSSLVAFISFLCPWLVNVFNFLGLNMYPGKAKDIFVSFVDAAFESRKQEVAGTSPKRNDFLQMMMEAQEDEGDAFNDNLSSEEAKALKMSTPRKPLTRLDYQGQALVFYLGSYDTVANVTSFTLFLLALHPECLKRVQEEIDEKMDGKTLPSIEMIAELPYLDMCVNEGLRMFPPGVLLDRICNKECTIQGVKIPEGVGISFHVYALHHDPELWPDPESFDPERFTPENKANRHPIAHMSFGHGPRNCVGMRLAQLEVKMALAGVLYHMTPVPCEKTVYPVHLETLQLKAVDGLWFLFLCNCKRDSGKMAPPRHRRDKKTAVTNEVITKECTIHMHKRIHGIGFKDRAPRAIKEIRKFAAKMMGTPDVRIDIRLNKFIWSQGIRHVPYRLRVRLARKRNEDEDSTNRLYTLVTHVPCADFKGKQTLNVDNE
;
A
#
# COMPACT_ATOMS: atom_id res chain seq x y z
N MET A 1 15.26 102.26 3.49
CA MET A 1 16.56 102.55 4.13
C MET A 1 16.91 101.38 5.04
N VAL A 2 18.07 100.73 4.78
CA VAL A 2 19.06 100.16 5.75
C VAL A 2 18.53 99.11 6.75
N CYS A 3 18.89 97.82 6.64
CA CYS A 3 20.05 97.12 7.30
C CYS A 3 20.17 97.42 8.82
N SER A 4 20.50 96.53 9.77
CA SER A 4 21.24 95.26 9.81
C SER A 4 21.18 94.68 11.25
N ASP A 5 21.32 93.35 11.36
CA ASP A 5 21.93 92.54 12.44
C ASP A 5 21.57 92.67 13.94
N SER A 6 21.14 91.53 14.51
CA SER A 6 21.65 91.00 15.80
C SER A 6 21.17 89.55 16.06
N SER A 7 22.03 88.60 15.71
CA SER A 7 22.56 87.51 16.54
C SER A 7 21.77 86.93 17.75
N VAL A 8 21.79 85.58 17.79
CA VAL A 8 21.94 84.61 18.91
C VAL A 8 20.73 83.89 19.56
N TYR A 9 20.86 82.54 19.57
CA TYR A 9 20.29 81.49 20.44
C TYR A 9 18.83 81.01 20.26
N THR A 10 18.65 79.92 19.50
CA THR A 10 18.13 78.61 20.02
C THR A 10 18.07 77.52 18.94
N PRO A 11 18.78 76.38 19.11
CA PRO A 11 18.35 75.13 18.45
C PRO A 11 18.36 73.96 19.44
N LEU A 12 17.32 73.81 20.29
CA LEU A 12 17.28 72.69 21.26
C LEU A 12 15.89 72.10 21.55
N LEU A 13 14.90 72.19 20.65
CA LEU A 13 13.58 71.59 20.91
C LEU A 13 13.05 70.59 19.88
N ARG A 14 13.80 70.24 18.82
CA ARG A 14 13.30 69.31 17.78
C ARG A 14 13.92 67.90 17.77
N ARG A 15 14.93 67.62 18.60
CA ARG A 15 15.57 66.28 18.69
C ARG A 15 15.10 65.41 19.87
N ARG A 16 14.28 65.93 20.79
CA ARG A 16 13.92 65.23 22.03
C ARG A 16 12.70 64.29 21.92
N ASN A 17 11.86 64.45 20.88
CA ASN A 17 10.64 63.67 20.74
C ASN A 17 10.86 62.33 20.01
N HIS A 18 11.80 62.23 19.07
CA HIS A 18 12.08 60.95 18.39
C HIS A 18 12.63 59.91 19.37
N SER A 19 13.57 60.26 20.24
CA SER A 19 14.13 59.30 21.20
C SER A 19 13.13 58.81 22.26
N GLN A 20 12.15 59.62 22.66
CA GLN A 20 11.09 59.18 23.56
C GLN A 20 10.04 58.31 22.87
N ILE A 21 9.72 58.59 21.61
CA ILE A 21 8.85 57.74 20.78
C ILE A 21 9.53 56.39 20.52
N ASP A 22 10.82 56.38 20.18
CA ASP A 22 11.59 55.16 19.96
C ASP A 22 11.74 54.33 21.24
N LEU A 23 11.99 54.98 22.39
CA LEU A 23 12.04 54.30 23.70
C LEU A 23 10.67 53.74 24.10
N GLY A 24 9.58 54.47 23.83
CA GLY A 24 8.21 54.01 24.05
C GLY A 24 7.85 52.80 23.19
N ILE A 25 8.26 52.79 21.91
CA ILE A 25 8.09 51.65 21.01
C ILE A 25 8.89 50.43 21.50
N ILE A 26 10.15 50.63 21.91
CA ILE A 26 11.01 49.56 22.43
C ILE A 26 10.43 48.98 23.73
N LEU A 27 9.98 49.81 24.67
CA LEU A 27 9.35 49.36 25.91
C LEU A 27 7.99 48.67 25.65
N GLY A 28 7.22 49.16 24.67
CA GLY A 28 5.98 48.54 24.23
C GLY A 28 6.20 47.16 23.63
N LEU A 29 7.13 47.03 22.68
CA LEU A 29 7.53 45.75 22.08
C LEU A 29 8.12 44.79 23.14
N GLY A 30 8.96 45.30 24.04
CA GLY A 30 9.50 44.52 25.15
C GLY A 30 8.42 43.99 26.10
N SER A 31 7.40 44.79 26.40
CA SER A 31 6.26 44.39 27.23
C SER A 31 5.40 43.33 26.53
N ILE A 32 5.16 43.47 25.22
CA ILE A 32 4.44 42.48 24.41
C ILE A 32 5.22 41.15 24.40
N LEU A 33 6.53 41.19 24.12
CA LEU A 33 7.39 40.00 24.12
C LEU A 33 7.44 39.33 25.50
N TYR A 34 7.46 40.10 26.59
CA TYR A 34 7.40 39.57 27.95
C TYR A 34 6.07 38.89 28.26
N LEU A 35 4.94 39.50 27.89
CA LEU A 35 3.61 38.94 28.09
C LEU A 35 3.40 37.67 27.24
N GLU A 36 3.84 37.68 25.98
CA GLU A 36 3.82 36.50 25.11
C GLU A 36 4.76 35.40 25.63
N GLY A 37 5.93 35.76 26.17
CA GLY A 37 6.84 34.82 26.83
C GLY A 37 6.19 34.16 28.05
N LYS A 38 5.55 34.94 28.92
CA LYS A 38 4.78 34.43 30.07
C LYS A 38 3.62 33.54 29.64
N ARG A 39 2.85 33.95 28.63
CA ARG A 39 1.75 33.17 28.06
C ARG A 39 2.25 31.83 27.54
N THR A 40 3.37 31.85 26.82
CA THR A 40 4.02 30.66 26.27
C THR A 40 4.47 29.70 27.38
N VAL A 41 5.16 30.20 28.40
CA VAL A 41 5.56 29.38 29.57
C VAL A 41 4.34 28.83 30.32
N TRP A 42 3.32 29.65 30.55
CA TRP A 42 2.09 29.22 31.22
C TRP A 42 1.37 28.11 30.43
N HIS A 43 1.29 28.27 29.11
CA HIS A 43 0.71 27.29 28.20
C HIS A 43 1.48 25.97 28.22
N TYR A 44 2.79 26.01 28.04
CA TYR A 44 3.64 24.81 28.06
C TYR A 44 3.79 24.16 29.44
N SER A 45 3.45 24.88 30.52
CA SER A 45 3.40 24.32 31.88
C SER A 45 2.11 23.54 32.19
N LEU A 46 1.16 23.42 31.24
CA LEU A 46 -0.14 22.80 31.48
C LEU A 46 -0.04 21.41 32.15
N PHE A 47 0.70 20.47 31.54
CA PHE A 47 0.80 19.10 32.08
C PHE A 47 1.55 19.05 33.41
N TYR A 48 2.57 19.89 33.60
CA TYR A 48 3.24 20.04 34.89
C TYR A 48 2.26 20.47 35.99
N ARG A 49 1.39 21.45 35.71
CA ARG A 49 0.34 21.91 36.64
C ARG A 49 -0.73 20.85 36.89
N MET A 50 -0.94 19.92 35.97
CA MET A 50 -1.85 18.79 36.12
C MET A 50 -1.19 17.59 36.84
N GLY A 51 0.10 17.66 37.17
CA GLY A 51 0.84 16.52 37.72
C GLY A 51 1.09 15.39 36.71
N ILE A 52 1.03 15.69 35.42
CA ILE A 52 1.23 14.72 34.33
C ILE A 52 2.67 14.83 33.81
N PRO A 53 3.44 13.72 33.78
CA PRO A 53 4.82 13.76 33.28
C PRO A 53 4.85 13.95 31.76
N GLY A 54 5.98 14.42 31.22
CA GLY A 54 6.14 14.62 29.79
C GLY A 54 7.52 15.18 29.43
N PRO A 55 7.96 15.06 28.16
CA PRO A 55 9.22 15.64 27.74
C PRO A 55 9.13 17.16 27.73
N PHE A 56 10.26 17.82 27.93
CA PHE A 56 10.34 19.28 27.98
C PHE A 56 9.93 19.90 26.63
N PRO A 57 8.89 20.75 26.55
CA PRO A 57 8.51 21.40 25.30
C PRO A 57 9.43 22.58 24.99
N TYR A 58 9.92 22.67 23.74
CA TYR A 58 10.61 23.87 23.28
C TYR A 58 9.61 24.98 22.94
N PRO A 59 9.98 26.27 23.10
CA PRO A 59 9.14 27.37 22.67
C PRO A 59 8.72 27.24 21.20
N ILE A 60 7.45 27.56 20.89
CA ILE A 60 6.83 27.54 19.55
C ILE A 60 6.61 26.12 18.98
N VAL A 61 7.67 25.32 18.92
CA VAL A 61 7.64 23.98 18.27
C VAL A 61 7.21 22.85 19.20
N GLY A 62 7.17 23.09 20.51
CA GLY A 62 6.80 22.09 21.51
C GLY A 62 7.77 20.90 21.52
N THR A 63 7.22 19.70 21.64
CA THR A 63 7.95 18.43 21.62
C THR A 63 8.13 17.86 20.21
N PHE A 64 7.50 18.48 19.20
CA PHE A 64 7.57 18.05 17.80
C PHE A 64 9.02 17.94 17.27
N VAL A 65 9.94 18.76 17.78
CA VAL A 65 11.36 18.71 17.41
C VAL A 65 12.03 17.37 17.76
N TYR A 66 11.60 16.71 18.83
CA TYR A 66 12.11 15.38 19.19
C TYR A 66 11.65 14.35 18.17
N MET A 67 10.39 14.42 17.76
CA MET A 67 9.83 13.55 16.72
C MET A 67 10.52 13.75 15.37
N MET A 68 10.86 14.99 14.99
CA MET A 68 11.62 15.25 13.76
C MET A 68 13.04 14.70 13.80
N ARG A 69 13.68 14.67 14.99
CA ARG A 69 15.05 14.17 15.17
C ARG A 69 15.12 12.65 15.26
N GLN A 70 14.15 12.02 15.90
CA GLN A 70 14.12 10.58 16.17
C GLN A 70 13.30 9.79 15.13
N GLY A 71 12.35 10.44 14.47
CA GLY A 71 11.32 9.80 13.66
C GLY A 71 10.09 9.34 14.46
N PHE A 72 8.96 9.13 13.78
CA PHE A 72 7.70 8.74 14.44
C PHE A 72 7.86 7.48 15.28
N ARG A 73 8.48 6.43 14.71
CA ARG A 73 8.63 5.13 15.38
C ARG A 73 9.39 5.27 16.71
N ASP A 74 10.61 5.75 16.64
CA ASP A 74 11.51 5.78 17.81
C ASP A 74 11.04 6.81 18.84
N PHE A 75 10.42 7.91 18.41
CA PHE A 75 9.77 8.86 19.31
C PHE A 75 8.63 8.20 20.10
N GLN A 76 7.77 7.41 19.45
CA GLN A 76 6.68 6.74 20.14
C GLN A 76 7.19 5.69 21.14
N ILE A 77 8.05 4.77 20.68
CA ILE A 77 8.59 3.68 21.52
C ILE A 77 9.38 4.23 22.71
N SER A 78 10.28 5.18 22.46
CA SER A 78 11.15 5.72 23.53
C SER A 78 10.34 6.46 24.60
N ASN A 79 9.30 7.20 24.24
CA ASN A 79 8.44 7.86 25.22
C ASN A 79 7.52 6.88 25.94
N TYR A 80 6.98 5.85 25.26
CA TYR A 80 6.21 4.79 25.92
C TYR A 80 7.03 4.10 27.01
N LYS A 81 8.27 3.75 26.68
CA LYS A 81 9.20 3.16 27.65
C LYS A 81 9.61 4.13 28.75
N ARG A 82 9.88 5.39 28.41
CA ARG A 82 10.30 6.41 29.39
C ARG A 82 9.25 6.70 30.46
N TYR A 83 7.97 6.62 30.10
CA TYR A 83 6.84 6.84 31.00
C TYR A 83 6.13 5.54 31.36
N GLU A 84 6.88 4.44 31.40
CA GLU A 84 6.44 3.16 31.97
C GLU A 84 5.89 3.37 33.40
N GLY A 85 4.84 2.63 33.78
CA GLY A 85 4.13 2.83 35.04
C GLY A 85 3.15 4.02 35.10
N HIS A 86 3.19 4.97 34.15
CA HIS A 86 2.18 6.02 34.04
C HIS A 86 1.10 5.66 33.00
N LYS A 87 -0.18 5.87 33.36
CA LYS A 87 -1.32 5.69 32.44
C LYS A 87 -1.29 6.65 31.26
N VAL A 88 -0.75 7.85 31.48
CA VAL A 88 -0.72 8.94 30.50
C VAL A 88 0.55 9.77 30.67
N TYR A 89 0.96 10.43 29.58
CA TYR A 89 1.98 11.48 29.61
C TYR A 89 1.63 12.59 28.62
N GLY A 90 2.13 13.80 28.87
CA GLY A 90 1.82 15.00 28.08
C GLY A 90 2.90 15.30 27.05
N ILE A 91 2.50 15.65 25.84
CA ILE A 91 3.39 16.18 24.78
C ILE A 91 2.77 17.45 24.18
N PHE A 92 3.56 18.22 23.43
CA PHE A 92 3.09 19.41 22.74
C PHE A 92 3.43 19.38 21.26
N ASP A 93 2.39 19.34 20.43
CA ASP A 93 2.50 19.38 18.98
C ASP A 93 2.39 20.84 18.51
N GLY A 94 3.54 21.50 18.40
CA GLY A 94 3.58 22.96 18.29
C GLY A 94 3.00 23.60 19.56
N ALA A 95 1.91 24.35 19.41
CA ALA A 95 1.15 24.90 20.53
C ALA A 95 -0.01 23.99 20.99
N GLN A 96 -0.29 22.86 20.34
CA GLN A 96 -1.41 22.01 20.74
C GLN A 96 -0.97 21.08 21.90
N PRO A 97 -1.56 21.19 23.12
CA PRO A 97 -1.33 20.20 24.17
C PRO A 97 -1.98 18.87 23.78
N MET A 98 -1.23 17.78 23.90
CA MET A 98 -1.66 16.42 23.59
C MET A 98 -1.37 15.50 24.77
N LEU A 99 -2.39 14.80 25.25
CA LEU A 99 -2.26 13.75 26.25
C LEU A 99 -2.12 12.40 25.53
N VAL A 100 -0.97 11.76 25.67
CA VAL A 100 -0.75 10.42 25.13
C VAL A 100 -1.26 9.39 26.13
N LEU A 101 -2.13 8.49 25.68
CA LEU A 101 -2.68 7.43 26.54
C LEU A 101 -1.92 6.14 26.33
N ARG A 102 -1.48 5.52 27.43
CA ARG A 102 -0.85 4.19 27.45
C ARG A 102 -1.80 3.11 27.95
N ASP A 103 -2.66 3.44 28.91
CA ASP A 103 -3.62 2.52 29.53
C ASP A 103 -4.71 2.07 28.53
N PRO A 104 -4.82 0.77 28.20
CA PRO A 104 -5.76 0.26 27.19
C PRO A 104 -7.23 0.49 27.53
N ASP A 105 -7.60 0.44 28.81
CA ASP A 105 -8.97 0.69 29.27
C ASP A 105 -9.33 2.18 29.09
N MET A 106 -8.38 3.08 29.38
CA MET A 106 -8.58 4.52 29.20
C MET A 106 -8.72 4.87 27.70
N ILE A 107 -7.95 4.21 26.84
CA ILE A 107 -8.09 4.34 25.38
C ILE A 107 -9.48 3.86 24.92
N LYS A 108 -9.96 2.72 25.43
CA LYS A 108 -11.31 2.20 25.14
C LYS A 108 -12.39 3.19 25.58
N ASP A 109 -12.26 3.73 26.79
CA ASP A 109 -13.18 4.71 27.38
C ASP A 109 -13.27 5.97 26.51
N VAL A 110 -12.14 6.51 26.05
CA VAL A 110 -12.12 7.67 25.13
C VAL A 110 -12.78 7.36 23.79
N CYS A 111 -12.49 6.19 23.20
CA CYS A 111 -12.98 5.83 21.87
C CYS A 111 -14.49 5.51 21.84
N ILE A 112 -15.06 4.99 22.94
CA ILE A 112 -16.43 4.48 23.00
C ILE A 112 -17.27 5.21 24.04
N LYS A 113 -16.97 5.01 25.33
CA LYS A 113 -17.80 5.43 26.46
C LYS A 113 -17.97 6.94 26.54
N HIS A 114 -16.88 7.67 26.30
CA HIS A 114 -16.81 9.13 26.35
C HIS A 114 -16.77 9.75 24.95
N PHE A 115 -17.16 9.02 23.91
CA PHE A 115 -17.06 9.47 22.52
C PHE A 115 -17.71 10.86 22.27
N SER A 116 -18.79 11.19 22.98
CA SER A 116 -19.45 12.51 22.89
C SER A 116 -18.53 13.69 23.24
N SER A 117 -17.52 13.48 24.08
CA SER A 117 -16.48 14.47 24.39
C SER A 117 -15.29 14.42 23.42
N PHE A 118 -15.20 13.42 22.54
CA PHE A 118 -14.04 13.15 21.68
C PHE A 118 -14.44 12.86 20.22
N VAL A 119 -15.42 13.60 19.70
CA VAL A 119 -15.95 13.39 18.34
C VAL A 119 -14.93 13.78 17.27
N ASN A 120 -14.13 14.81 17.55
CA ASN A 120 -13.28 15.46 16.57
C ASN A 120 -11.84 14.95 16.61
N ARG A 121 -11.16 15.04 15.46
CA ARG A 121 -9.71 14.92 15.34
C ARG A 121 -9.09 16.32 15.28
N ARG A 122 -7.77 16.42 15.38
CA ARG A 122 -7.03 17.67 15.12
C ARG A 122 -7.43 18.24 13.77
N SER A 123 -7.61 19.56 13.75
CA SER A 123 -7.98 20.29 12.54
C SER A 123 -6.74 20.87 11.91
N PHE A 124 -6.56 20.62 10.63
CA PHE A 124 -5.61 21.37 9.82
C PHE A 124 -6.40 22.41 9.02
N ALA A 125 -5.85 23.61 8.86
CA ALA A 125 -6.43 24.58 7.96
C ALA A 125 -6.13 24.12 6.53
N LEU A 126 -7.08 23.41 5.93
CA LEU A 126 -7.01 22.86 4.57
C LEU A 126 -7.92 23.67 3.64
N GLN A 127 -7.72 23.49 2.34
CA GLN A 127 -8.55 24.10 1.31
C GLN A 127 -9.49 23.07 0.68
N PRO A 128 -10.65 23.48 0.15
CA PRO A 128 -11.53 22.59 -0.61
C PRO A 128 -10.80 21.90 -1.76
N PRO A 129 -11.06 20.61 -2.02
CA PRO A 129 -12.04 19.76 -1.34
C PRO A 129 -11.52 19.07 -0.05
N ALA A 130 -10.26 19.30 0.35
CA ALA A 130 -9.61 18.56 1.44
C ALA A 130 -10.18 18.86 2.84
N ASP A 131 -10.73 20.05 3.07
CA ASP A 131 -11.44 20.42 4.30
C ASP A 131 -12.81 19.72 4.45
N HIS A 132 -13.38 19.19 3.36
CA HIS A 132 -14.62 18.41 3.35
C HIS A 132 -14.41 16.89 3.45
N MET A 133 -13.17 16.42 3.56
CA MET A 133 -12.89 15.00 3.82
C MET A 133 -13.47 14.58 5.17
N MET A 134 -14.14 13.43 5.26
CA MET A 134 -14.68 12.92 6.54
C MET A 134 -13.62 12.81 7.66
N THR A 135 -12.33 12.67 7.33
CA THR A 135 -11.24 12.69 8.33
C THR A 135 -11.03 14.06 8.96
N MET A 136 -11.45 15.14 8.28
CA MET A 136 -11.28 16.56 8.67
C MET A 136 -12.56 17.21 9.18
N LEU A 137 -13.73 16.71 8.75
CA LEU A 137 -15.03 17.18 9.21
C LEU A 137 -15.19 17.06 10.73
N LYS A 138 -16.03 17.91 11.30
CA LYS A 138 -16.26 18.02 12.75
C LYS A 138 -17.73 17.85 13.11
N ASP A 139 -17.95 17.45 14.36
CA ASP A 139 -19.25 17.46 15.05
C ASP A 139 -20.38 16.84 14.21
N ASP A 140 -21.51 17.52 14.09
CA ASP A 140 -22.68 17.02 13.39
C ASP A 140 -22.51 16.94 11.87
N HIS A 141 -21.62 17.74 11.27
CA HIS A 141 -21.30 17.59 9.84
C HIS A 141 -20.55 16.27 9.59
N TRP A 142 -19.58 15.93 10.45
CA TRP A 142 -18.94 14.62 10.41
C TRP A 142 -19.94 13.48 10.65
N LYS A 143 -20.82 13.58 11.66
CA LYS A 143 -21.83 12.54 11.93
C LYS A 143 -22.76 12.35 10.73
N ASN A 144 -23.19 13.44 10.10
CA ASN A 144 -24.01 13.41 8.89
C ASN A 144 -23.28 12.65 7.78
N VAL A 145 -22.08 13.11 7.38
CA VAL A 145 -21.33 12.44 6.30
C VAL A 145 -21.02 10.99 6.65
N ARG A 146 -20.63 10.69 7.89
CA ARG A 146 -20.33 9.32 8.33
C ARG A 146 -21.56 8.42 8.24
N SER A 147 -22.74 8.89 8.61
CA SER A 147 -23.97 8.08 8.52
C SER A 147 -24.39 7.83 7.08
N ILE A 148 -24.16 8.79 6.16
CA ILE A 148 -24.46 8.62 4.72
C ILE A 148 -23.48 7.68 4.03
N VAL A 149 -22.19 7.82 4.33
CA VAL A 149 -21.12 7.11 3.60
C VAL A 149 -20.92 5.69 4.11
N SER A 150 -21.15 5.44 5.40
CA SER A 150 -20.92 4.14 6.02
C SER A 150 -21.64 2.97 5.33
N PRO A 151 -22.92 3.05 4.95
CA PRO A 151 -23.61 1.98 4.23
C PRO A 151 -22.97 1.60 2.90
N ALA A 152 -22.27 2.53 2.22
CA ALA A 152 -21.53 2.26 0.98
C ALA A 152 -20.44 1.19 1.16
N PHE A 153 -19.98 0.97 2.40
CA PHE A 153 -18.97 -0.03 2.79
C PHE A 153 -19.54 -1.27 3.51
N SER A 154 -20.85 -1.48 3.46
CA SER A 154 -21.47 -2.71 3.97
C SER A 154 -21.01 -3.95 3.18
N SER A 155 -21.08 -5.14 3.78
CA SER A 155 -20.72 -6.40 3.10
C SER A 155 -21.34 -6.57 1.72
N GLY A 156 -22.64 -6.26 1.59
CA GLY A 156 -23.38 -6.42 0.35
C GLY A 156 -22.90 -5.49 -0.75
N LYS A 157 -22.55 -4.24 -0.41
CA LYS A 157 -22.04 -3.25 -1.36
C LYS A 157 -20.58 -3.48 -1.72
N VAL A 158 -19.73 -3.85 -0.75
CA VAL A 158 -18.33 -4.25 -1.00
C VAL A 158 -18.26 -5.47 -1.95
N ARG A 159 -19.18 -6.44 -1.80
CA ARG A 159 -19.28 -7.58 -2.73
C ARG A 159 -19.52 -7.15 -4.19
N ARG A 160 -20.21 -6.02 -4.43
CA ARG A 160 -20.41 -5.50 -5.81
C ARG A 160 -19.11 -4.98 -6.44
N MET A 161 -18.13 -4.57 -5.63
CA MET A 161 -16.81 -4.09 -6.10
C MET A 161 -15.84 -5.24 -6.42
N TYR A 162 -16.15 -6.49 -6.02
CA TYR A 162 -15.30 -7.66 -6.25
C TYR A 162 -14.78 -7.81 -7.69
N PRO A 163 -15.58 -7.61 -8.76
CA PRO A 163 -15.07 -7.77 -10.13
C PRO A 163 -13.91 -6.82 -10.47
N CYS A 164 -13.91 -5.61 -9.91
CA CYS A 164 -12.81 -4.65 -10.09
C CYS A 164 -11.55 -5.17 -9.37
N VAL A 165 -11.67 -5.58 -8.11
CA VAL A 165 -10.55 -6.12 -7.32
C VAL A 165 -9.96 -7.35 -7.98
N ALA A 166 -10.78 -8.32 -8.40
CA ALA A 166 -10.33 -9.55 -9.04
C ALA A 166 -9.57 -9.28 -10.36
N ARG A 167 -10.01 -8.30 -11.14
CA ARG A 167 -9.32 -7.87 -12.36
C ARG A 167 -7.95 -7.27 -12.04
N SER A 168 -7.86 -6.38 -11.05
CA SER A 168 -6.58 -5.79 -10.65
C SER A 168 -5.61 -6.85 -10.13
N VAL A 169 -6.09 -7.87 -9.40
CA VAL A 169 -5.26 -9.02 -8.99
C VAL A 169 -4.77 -9.80 -10.21
N THR A 170 -5.61 -9.99 -11.23
CA THR A 170 -5.20 -10.64 -12.50
C THR A 170 -4.02 -9.91 -13.14
N ASN A 171 -4.13 -8.57 -13.23
CA ASN A 171 -3.10 -7.72 -13.82
C ASN A 171 -1.79 -7.77 -13.01
N LEU A 172 -1.89 -7.71 -11.67
CA LEU A 172 -0.76 -7.85 -10.76
C LEU A 172 -0.04 -9.20 -10.97
N VAL A 173 -0.79 -10.31 -10.92
CA VAL A 173 -0.24 -11.65 -11.11
C VAL A 173 0.42 -11.79 -12.49
N ARG A 174 -0.21 -11.27 -13.55
CA ARG A 174 0.37 -11.27 -14.90
C ARG A 174 1.73 -10.57 -14.92
N ARG A 175 1.82 -9.36 -14.36
CA ARG A 175 3.08 -8.58 -14.30
C ARG A 175 4.17 -9.30 -13.48
N LEU A 176 3.80 -9.97 -12.39
CA LEU A 176 4.74 -10.76 -11.58
C LEU A 176 5.22 -12.01 -12.31
N LYS A 177 4.37 -12.67 -13.11
CA LYS A 177 4.78 -13.79 -13.97
C LYS A 177 5.80 -13.34 -15.03
N GLU A 178 5.55 -12.21 -15.69
CA GLU A 178 6.49 -11.61 -16.66
C GLU A 178 7.85 -11.26 -16.02
N SER A 179 7.82 -10.74 -14.79
CA SER A 179 9.03 -10.48 -14.00
C SER A 179 9.79 -11.77 -13.66
N SER A 180 9.07 -12.83 -13.28
CA SER A 180 9.66 -14.13 -12.98
C SER A 180 10.32 -14.76 -14.20
N GLU A 181 9.71 -14.64 -15.38
CA GLU A 181 10.27 -15.15 -16.63
C GLU A 181 11.55 -14.40 -17.07
N SER A 182 11.62 -13.10 -16.81
CA SER A 182 12.78 -12.26 -17.13
C SER A 182 13.88 -12.32 -16.06
N GLY A 183 13.56 -12.78 -14.84
CA GLY A 183 14.45 -12.73 -13.68
C GLY A 183 14.62 -11.32 -13.12
N GLU A 184 13.70 -10.41 -13.44
CA GLU A 184 13.70 -9.04 -12.94
C GLU A 184 13.41 -9.01 -11.43
N LEU A 185 14.14 -8.15 -10.69
CA LEU A 185 13.85 -7.90 -9.27
C LEU A 185 12.64 -6.97 -9.15
N VAL A 186 11.70 -7.32 -8.27
CA VAL A 186 10.48 -6.53 -8.04
C VAL A 186 10.61 -5.74 -6.74
N GLU A 187 10.36 -4.44 -6.81
CA GLU A 187 10.11 -3.62 -5.62
C GLU A 187 8.62 -3.71 -5.28
N LEU A 188 8.30 -4.27 -4.11
CA LEU A 188 6.92 -4.61 -3.73
C LEU A 188 6.03 -3.36 -3.64
N LYS A 189 6.57 -2.25 -3.13
CA LYS A 189 5.78 -1.03 -2.92
C LYS A 189 5.35 -0.40 -4.25
N ASP A 190 6.20 -0.37 -5.29
CA ASP A 190 5.82 0.10 -6.63
C ASP A 190 4.75 -0.80 -7.26
N ALA A 191 4.99 -2.11 -7.27
CA ALA A 191 4.06 -3.07 -7.85
C ALA A 191 2.68 -3.02 -7.18
N LEU A 192 2.65 -2.99 -5.84
CA LEU A 192 1.40 -3.00 -5.10
C LEU A 192 0.72 -1.63 -5.06
N SER A 193 1.45 -0.53 -5.20
CA SER A 193 0.83 0.80 -5.38
C SER A 193 0.12 0.90 -6.74
N ARG A 194 0.66 0.32 -7.81
CA ARG A 194 -0.03 0.23 -9.11
C ARG A 194 -1.30 -0.62 -9.03
N TYR A 195 -1.24 -1.74 -8.30
CA TYR A 195 -2.42 -2.56 -8.02
C TYR A 195 -3.50 -1.75 -7.28
N SER A 196 -3.13 -1.08 -6.18
CA SER A 196 -4.06 -0.24 -5.42
C SER A 196 -4.63 0.91 -6.26
N MET A 197 -3.84 1.49 -7.18
CA MET A 197 -4.34 2.47 -8.14
C MET A 197 -5.44 1.88 -9.04
N ASP A 198 -5.21 0.71 -9.63
CA ASP A 198 -6.20 0.08 -10.53
C ASP A 198 -7.47 -0.33 -9.77
N VAL A 199 -7.36 -0.71 -8.51
CA VAL A 199 -8.53 -0.98 -7.67
C VAL A 199 -9.31 0.31 -7.40
N ILE A 200 -8.67 1.39 -6.95
CA ILE A 200 -9.38 2.61 -6.56
C ILE A 200 -10.00 3.36 -7.76
N THR A 201 -9.35 3.35 -8.92
CA THR A 201 -9.91 3.94 -10.14
C THR A 201 -11.15 3.15 -10.60
N GLY A 202 -11.07 1.82 -10.58
CA GLY A 202 -12.17 0.94 -10.96
C GLY A 202 -13.32 0.93 -9.95
N ALA A 203 -13.05 0.53 -8.71
CA ALA A 203 -14.05 0.37 -7.65
C ALA A 203 -14.54 1.72 -7.09
N GLY A 204 -13.69 2.75 -7.09
CA GLY A 204 -14.06 4.06 -6.58
C GLY A 204 -14.76 4.96 -7.57
N PHE A 205 -14.22 5.02 -8.80
CA PHE A 205 -14.67 5.99 -9.80
C PHE A 205 -15.26 5.36 -11.06
N GLY A 206 -15.31 4.02 -11.15
CA GLY A 206 -15.79 3.31 -12.33
C GLY A 206 -14.94 3.58 -13.58
N VAL A 207 -13.65 3.87 -13.40
CA VAL A 207 -12.69 4.14 -14.47
C VAL A 207 -11.68 3.02 -14.53
N GLU A 208 -11.58 2.39 -15.69
CA GLU A 208 -10.62 1.33 -15.91
C GLU A 208 -9.26 1.93 -16.25
N THR A 209 -8.27 1.71 -15.39
CA THR A 209 -6.86 1.99 -15.66
C THR A 209 -6.09 0.69 -15.72
N ASN A 210 -5.09 0.61 -16.61
CA ASN A 210 -4.11 -0.47 -16.65
C ASN A 210 -2.76 0.07 -16.19
N SER A 211 -2.65 0.49 -14.93
CA SER A 211 -1.48 1.22 -14.38
C SER A 211 -0.18 0.40 -14.40
N HIS A 212 -0.30 -0.91 -14.63
CA HIS A 212 0.83 -1.82 -14.85
C HIS A 212 1.35 -1.87 -16.30
N GLU A 213 0.56 -1.47 -17.30
CA GLU A 213 0.91 -1.52 -18.73
C GLU A 213 1.11 -0.12 -19.35
N ASP A 214 0.19 0.82 -19.06
CA ASP A 214 0.18 2.16 -19.66
C ASP A 214 0.57 3.23 -18.63
N SER A 215 1.60 4.02 -18.96
CA SER A 215 2.06 5.16 -18.16
C SER A 215 1.44 6.50 -18.58
N THR A 216 0.36 6.49 -19.39
CA THR A 216 -0.17 7.70 -20.04
C THR A 216 -1.67 7.86 -19.84
N VAL A 217 -2.14 7.86 -18.58
CA VAL A 217 -3.51 8.27 -18.25
C VAL A 217 -3.45 9.53 -17.42
N THR A 218 -3.86 10.64 -18.02
CA THR A 218 -3.86 11.99 -17.42
C THR A 218 -4.52 12.05 -16.03
N VAL A 219 -5.52 11.22 -15.77
CA VAL A 219 -6.21 11.12 -14.47
C VAL A 219 -5.39 10.33 -13.45
N ALA A 220 -4.78 9.20 -13.83
CA ALA A 220 -3.94 8.41 -12.92
C ALA A 220 -2.66 9.18 -12.54
N ASP A 221 -2.10 9.93 -13.48
CA ASP A 221 -0.96 10.82 -13.22
C ASP A 221 -1.35 11.96 -12.28
N ALA A 222 -2.49 12.62 -12.51
CA ALA A 222 -3.00 13.65 -11.60
C ALA A 222 -3.28 13.09 -10.20
N LEU A 223 -3.89 11.91 -10.09
CA LEU A 223 -4.11 11.21 -8.82
C LEU A 223 -2.77 10.95 -8.12
N LYS A 224 -1.79 10.39 -8.82
CA LYS A 224 -0.45 10.16 -8.26
C LYS A 224 0.22 11.46 -7.83
N GLU A 225 0.07 12.54 -8.60
CA GLU A 225 0.60 13.86 -8.26
C GLU A 225 -0.08 14.47 -7.03
N MET A 226 -1.36 14.13 -6.75
CA MET A 226 -2.03 14.50 -5.49
C MET A 226 -1.37 13.88 -4.25
N MET A 227 -0.56 12.82 -4.39
CA MET A 227 0.24 12.26 -3.29
C MET A 227 1.52 13.07 -3.01
N ASN A 228 1.98 13.92 -3.93
CA ASN A 228 3.17 14.76 -3.78
C ASN A 228 2.84 16.05 -3.02
N MET A 229 2.35 15.92 -1.79
CA MET A 229 2.03 17.06 -0.93
C MET A 229 3.29 17.83 -0.51
N SER A 230 3.20 19.17 -0.49
CA SER A 230 4.31 20.00 0.01
C SER A 230 4.45 19.85 1.53
N SER A 231 5.49 19.12 1.95
CA SER A 231 5.80 18.90 3.37
C SER A 231 6.09 20.19 4.12
N LEU A 232 6.70 21.18 3.45
CA LEU A 232 6.99 22.49 4.03
C LEU A 232 5.71 23.31 4.27
N VAL A 233 4.81 23.37 3.29
CA VAL A 233 3.54 24.10 3.44
C VAL A 233 2.69 23.42 4.52
N ALA A 234 2.62 22.09 4.53
CA ALA A 234 1.94 21.32 5.57
C ALA A 234 2.52 21.59 6.97
N PHE A 235 3.85 21.59 7.10
CA PHE A 235 4.55 21.84 8.36
C PHE A 235 4.32 23.26 8.91
N ILE A 236 4.42 24.29 8.06
CA ILE A 236 4.15 25.66 8.50
C ILE A 236 2.67 25.85 8.83
N SER A 237 1.77 25.22 8.08
CA SER A 237 0.32 25.28 8.34
C SER A 237 -0.03 24.61 9.67
N PHE A 238 0.70 23.56 10.05
CA PHE A 238 0.59 22.90 11.34
C PHE A 238 1.10 23.77 12.50
N LEU A 239 2.27 24.40 12.37
CA LEU A 239 2.81 25.25 13.45
C LEU A 239 2.07 26.59 13.58
N CYS A 240 1.65 27.17 12.46
CA CYS A 240 1.06 28.50 12.38
C CYS A 240 -0.22 28.47 11.54
N PRO A 241 -1.36 28.00 12.08
CA PRO A 241 -2.61 27.88 11.32
C PRO A 241 -3.11 29.20 10.72
N TRP A 242 -2.81 30.34 11.36
CA TRP A 242 -3.18 31.66 10.87
C TRP A 242 -2.48 32.05 9.54
N LEU A 243 -1.31 31.46 9.25
CA LEU A 243 -0.60 31.68 7.98
C LEU A 243 -1.25 30.95 6.80
N VAL A 244 -2.17 30.01 7.04
CA VAL A 244 -2.85 29.32 5.93
C VAL A 244 -3.63 30.30 5.07
N ASN A 245 -4.29 31.30 5.66
CA ASN A 245 -4.97 32.34 4.89
C ASN A 245 -4.01 33.15 4.02
N VAL A 246 -2.77 33.34 4.48
CA VAL A 246 -1.71 34.00 3.71
C VAL A 246 -1.24 33.10 2.56
N PHE A 247 -1.02 31.81 2.82
CA PHE A 247 -0.67 30.83 1.79
C PHE A 247 -1.73 30.76 0.70
N ASN A 248 -3.01 30.76 1.09
CA ASN A 248 -4.13 30.80 0.16
C ASN A 248 -4.11 32.05 -0.71
N PHE A 249 -3.91 33.22 -0.10
CA PHE A 249 -3.80 34.48 -0.85
C PHE A 249 -2.62 34.47 -1.83
N LEU A 250 -1.51 33.83 -1.47
CA LEU A 250 -0.31 33.70 -2.30
C LEU A 250 -0.39 32.53 -3.32
N GLY A 251 -1.48 31.76 -3.35
CA GLY A 251 -1.63 30.59 -4.22
C GLY A 251 -0.75 29.39 -3.83
N LEU A 252 -0.15 29.40 -2.64
CA LEU A 252 0.62 28.30 -2.09
C LEU A 252 -0.33 27.24 -1.53
N ASN A 253 -0.43 26.11 -2.20
CA ASN A 253 -1.34 25.03 -1.83
C ASN A 253 -0.58 23.82 -1.30
N MET A 254 -1.25 23.05 -0.42
CA MET A 254 -0.75 21.75 0.04
C MET A 254 -0.63 20.76 -1.13
N TYR A 255 -1.56 20.82 -2.06
CA TYR A 255 -1.62 19.98 -3.26
C TYR A 255 -1.20 20.78 -4.49
N PRO A 256 -0.56 20.14 -5.49
CA PRO A 256 -0.27 20.78 -6.78
C PRO A 256 -1.56 21.25 -7.46
N GLY A 257 -1.62 22.55 -7.83
CA GLY A 257 -2.85 23.17 -8.34
C GLY A 257 -3.42 22.48 -9.58
N LYS A 258 -2.58 22.15 -10.56
CA LYS A 258 -3.01 21.45 -11.79
C LYS A 258 -3.60 20.07 -11.50
N ALA A 259 -2.95 19.27 -10.66
CA ALA A 259 -3.43 17.95 -10.27
C ALA A 259 -4.77 18.03 -9.54
N LYS A 260 -4.90 19.00 -8.62
CA LYS A 260 -6.15 19.29 -7.92
C LYS A 260 -7.27 19.65 -8.89
N ASP A 261 -7.03 20.53 -9.85
CA ASP A 261 -8.07 20.98 -10.80
C ASP A 261 -8.53 19.83 -11.71
N ILE A 262 -7.60 18.99 -12.18
CA ILE A 262 -7.92 17.78 -12.95
C ILE A 262 -8.75 16.82 -12.11
N PHE A 263 -8.35 16.57 -10.85
CA PHE A 263 -9.08 15.70 -9.93
C PHE A 263 -10.50 16.20 -9.68
N VAL A 264 -10.66 17.48 -9.36
CA VAL A 264 -11.97 18.10 -9.13
C VAL A 264 -12.86 17.97 -10.36
N SER A 265 -12.33 18.34 -11.53
CA SER A 265 -13.06 18.24 -12.80
C SER A 265 -13.48 16.81 -13.12
N PHE A 266 -12.60 15.84 -12.84
CA PHE A 266 -12.87 14.42 -13.01
C PHE A 266 -13.99 13.94 -12.10
N VAL A 267 -13.95 14.26 -10.81
CA VAL A 267 -15.01 13.88 -9.85
C VAL A 267 -16.33 14.54 -10.21
N ASP A 268 -16.31 15.79 -10.65
CA ASP A 268 -17.51 16.51 -11.08
C ASP A 268 -18.16 15.87 -12.30
N ALA A 269 -17.36 15.50 -13.31
CA ALA A 269 -17.87 14.79 -14.48
C ALA A 269 -18.43 13.41 -14.11
N ALA A 270 -17.75 12.67 -13.22
CA ALA A 270 -18.23 11.39 -12.73
C ALA A 270 -19.56 11.55 -11.98
N PHE A 271 -19.67 12.54 -11.10
CA PHE A 271 -20.86 12.86 -10.33
C PHE A 271 -22.06 13.20 -11.22
N GLU A 272 -21.90 14.08 -12.21
CA GLU A 272 -22.98 14.42 -13.13
C GLU A 272 -23.42 13.23 -13.99
N SER A 273 -22.49 12.35 -14.39
CA SER A 273 -22.82 11.10 -15.07
C SER A 273 -23.67 10.17 -14.20
N ARG A 274 -23.40 10.04 -12.89
CA ARG A 274 -24.14 9.11 -12.01
C ARG A 274 -25.52 9.64 -11.64
N LYS A 275 -25.71 10.95 -11.56
CA LYS A 275 -27.06 11.54 -11.40
C LYS A 275 -28.02 11.09 -12.50
N GLN A 276 -27.53 11.01 -13.74
CA GLN A 276 -28.33 10.51 -14.86
C GLN A 276 -28.70 9.03 -14.68
N GLU A 277 -27.77 8.20 -14.22
CA GLU A 277 -28.01 6.78 -13.90
C GLU A 277 -29.03 6.59 -12.77
N VAL A 278 -28.94 7.40 -11.69
CA VAL A 278 -29.91 7.39 -10.59
C VAL A 278 -31.31 7.81 -11.05
N ALA A 279 -31.41 8.78 -11.95
CA ALA A 279 -32.66 9.20 -12.58
C ALA A 279 -33.28 8.15 -13.52
N GLY A 280 -32.66 6.96 -13.66
CA GLY A 280 -33.17 5.85 -14.45
C GLY A 280 -32.89 5.96 -15.95
N THR A 281 -32.07 6.92 -16.39
CA THR A 281 -31.75 7.13 -17.82
C THR A 281 -30.54 6.32 -18.28
N SER A 282 -29.87 5.58 -17.37
CA SER A 282 -28.71 4.72 -17.67
C SER A 282 -28.55 3.60 -16.63
N PRO A 283 -27.90 2.47 -16.96
CA PRO A 283 -27.70 1.36 -16.04
C PRO A 283 -26.74 1.75 -14.91
N LYS A 284 -27.10 1.37 -13.67
CA LYS A 284 -26.33 1.68 -12.46
C LYS A 284 -24.98 0.97 -12.44
N ARG A 285 -23.91 1.71 -12.14
CA ARG A 285 -22.56 1.15 -11.92
C ARG A 285 -22.36 0.58 -10.52
N ASN A 286 -21.39 -0.32 -10.39
CA ASN A 286 -20.97 -0.91 -9.11
C ASN A 286 -19.75 -0.17 -8.52
N ASP A 287 -19.80 1.16 -8.47
CA ASP A 287 -18.73 2.00 -7.93
C ASP A 287 -19.13 2.76 -6.66
N PHE A 288 -18.13 3.25 -5.92
CA PHE A 288 -18.33 3.95 -4.65
C PHE A 288 -19.17 5.23 -4.80
N LEU A 289 -18.97 6.02 -5.86
CA LEU A 289 -19.75 7.23 -6.11
C LEU A 289 -21.24 6.91 -6.23
N GLN A 290 -21.59 5.89 -7.02
CA GLN A 290 -22.96 5.42 -7.16
C GLN A 290 -23.52 4.92 -5.81
N MET A 291 -22.72 4.17 -5.05
CA MET A 291 -23.15 3.64 -3.74
C MET A 291 -23.39 4.73 -2.68
N MET A 292 -22.64 5.83 -2.74
CA MET A 292 -22.87 7.01 -1.89
C MET A 292 -24.16 7.74 -2.26
N MET A 293 -24.46 7.89 -3.55
CA MET A 293 -25.72 8.48 -4.01
C MET A 293 -26.91 7.64 -3.57
N GLU A 294 -26.85 6.31 -3.79
CA GLU A 294 -27.89 5.39 -3.32
C GLU A 294 -28.06 5.44 -1.80
N ALA A 295 -26.96 5.51 -1.05
CA ALA A 295 -27.02 5.59 0.40
C ALA A 295 -27.68 6.89 0.88
N GLN A 296 -27.55 8.00 0.13
CA GLN A 296 -28.20 9.27 0.45
C GLN A 296 -29.73 9.22 0.28
N GLU A 297 -30.23 8.50 -0.73
CA GLU A 297 -31.66 8.33 -1.00
C GLU A 297 -32.34 7.33 -0.06
N ASP A 298 -31.57 6.39 0.51
CA ASP A 298 -32.07 5.41 1.46
C ASP A 298 -32.34 6.08 2.81
N GLU A 299 -33.62 6.37 3.10
CA GLU A 299 -34.10 6.95 4.38
C GLU A 299 -34.08 5.94 5.54
N GLY A 300 -33.85 4.65 5.26
CA GLY A 300 -33.78 3.62 6.28
C GLY A 300 -32.55 3.74 7.18
N ASP A 301 -32.66 3.22 8.41
CA ASP A 301 -31.51 2.87 9.25
C ASP A 301 -30.72 1.75 8.55
N ALA A 302 -30.00 2.09 7.47
CA ALA A 302 -29.17 1.16 6.73
C ALA A 302 -28.11 0.64 7.70
N PHE A 303 -28.33 -0.59 8.17
CA PHE A 303 -27.49 -1.27 9.14
C PHE A 303 -26.06 -1.32 8.60
N ASN A 304 -25.18 -0.50 9.17
CA ASN A 304 -23.76 -0.64 8.92
C ASN A 304 -23.24 -1.77 9.80
N ASP A 305 -23.04 -2.95 9.21
CA ASP A 305 -22.45 -4.13 9.85
C ASP A 305 -20.97 -3.93 10.27
N ASN A 306 -20.41 -2.74 10.07
CA ASN A 306 -19.08 -2.35 10.56
C ASN A 306 -19.09 -1.59 11.89
N LEU A 307 -20.26 -1.30 12.44
CA LEU A 307 -20.40 -0.64 13.74
C LEU A 307 -21.22 -1.53 14.66
N SER A 308 -20.78 -1.66 15.90
CA SER A 308 -21.60 -2.22 16.97
C SER A 308 -22.85 -1.35 17.17
N SER A 309 -23.89 -1.93 17.78
CA SER A 309 -25.11 -1.20 18.11
C SER A 309 -24.85 0.00 19.02
N GLU A 310 -23.82 -0.06 19.87
CA GLU A 310 -23.41 1.07 20.73
C GLU A 310 -22.74 2.19 19.92
N GLU A 311 -21.87 1.85 18.98
CA GLU A 311 -21.20 2.82 18.11
C GLU A 311 -22.19 3.51 17.16
N ALA A 312 -23.15 2.75 16.62
CA ALA A 312 -24.23 3.31 15.80
C ALA A 312 -25.10 4.30 16.61
N LYS A 313 -25.41 4.00 17.88
CA LYS A 313 -26.12 4.94 18.77
C LYS A 313 -25.32 6.22 19.00
N ALA A 314 -23.98 6.13 19.09
CA ALA A 314 -23.10 7.28 19.25
C ALA A 314 -23.05 8.20 18.02
N LEU A 315 -23.47 7.71 16.84
CA LEU A 315 -23.63 8.51 15.62
C LEU A 315 -24.96 9.27 15.55
N LYS A 316 -25.87 9.12 16.53
CA LYS A 316 -27.12 9.87 16.55
C LYS A 316 -26.85 11.37 16.49
N MET A 317 -27.42 12.00 15.48
CA MET A 317 -27.30 13.43 15.22
C MET A 317 -28.27 14.22 16.10
N SER A 318 -27.91 15.46 16.42
CA SER A 318 -28.85 16.39 17.08
C SER A 318 -29.84 17.01 16.09
N THR A 319 -29.53 16.92 14.79
CA THR A 319 -30.29 17.49 13.69
C THR A 319 -30.68 16.43 12.65
N PRO A 320 -31.72 16.67 11.83
CA PRO A 320 -32.08 15.77 10.75
C PRO A 320 -30.93 15.60 9.75
N ARG A 321 -30.88 14.43 9.11
CA ARG A 321 -29.93 14.12 8.04
C ARG A 321 -30.05 15.15 6.92
N LYS A 322 -28.90 15.68 6.46
CA LYS A 322 -28.83 16.65 5.36
C LYS A 322 -28.24 16.01 4.11
N PRO A 323 -28.73 16.35 2.90
CA PRO A 323 -28.10 15.93 1.65
C PRO A 323 -26.63 16.37 1.61
N LEU A 324 -25.77 15.54 1.02
CA LEU A 324 -24.37 15.87 0.78
C LEU A 324 -24.28 16.98 -0.26
N THR A 325 -23.43 17.97 0.03
CA THR A 325 -23.10 19.03 -0.92
C THR A 325 -22.13 18.53 -1.97
N ARG A 326 -21.97 19.28 -3.07
CA ARG A 326 -20.95 18.98 -4.11
C ARG A 326 -19.53 18.88 -3.51
N LEU A 327 -19.19 19.75 -2.56
CA LEU A 327 -17.89 19.71 -1.88
C LEU A 327 -17.75 18.47 -0.99
N ASP A 328 -18.83 17.99 -0.36
CA ASP A 328 -18.81 16.73 0.39
C ASP A 328 -18.49 15.54 -0.51
N TYR A 329 -19.07 15.48 -1.73
CA TYR A 329 -18.75 14.43 -2.71
C TYR A 329 -17.29 14.49 -3.15
N GLN A 330 -16.77 15.68 -3.46
CA GLN A 330 -15.36 15.87 -3.83
C GLN A 330 -14.42 15.51 -2.68
N GLY A 331 -14.75 15.90 -1.45
CA GLY A 331 -13.98 15.56 -0.26
C GLY A 331 -13.99 14.06 0.03
N GLN A 332 -15.13 13.39 -0.16
CA GLN A 332 -15.23 11.94 0.02
C GLN A 332 -14.48 11.17 -1.06
N ALA A 333 -14.54 11.63 -2.31
CA ALA A 333 -13.73 11.09 -3.40
C ALA A 333 -12.23 11.21 -3.08
N LEU A 334 -11.79 12.37 -2.57
CA LEU A 334 -10.39 12.60 -2.24
C LEU A 334 -9.93 11.72 -1.08
N VAL A 335 -10.68 11.65 0.03
CA VAL A 335 -10.29 10.83 1.17
C VAL A 335 -10.32 9.34 0.85
N PHE A 336 -11.21 8.91 -0.05
CA PHE A 336 -11.25 7.53 -0.49
C PHE A 336 -10.05 7.19 -1.37
N TYR A 337 -9.66 8.10 -2.26
CA TYR A 337 -8.42 7.96 -3.03
C TYR A 337 -7.18 7.86 -2.13
N LEU A 338 -6.97 8.86 -1.25
CA LEU A 338 -5.80 8.92 -0.36
C LEU A 338 -5.78 7.72 0.61
N GLY A 339 -6.95 7.33 1.10
CA GLY A 339 -7.11 6.22 2.04
C GLY A 339 -6.82 4.86 1.40
N SER A 340 -7.22 4.62 0.16
CA SER A 340 -7.12 3.30 -0.48
C SER A 340 -5.85 3.10 -1.29
N TYR A 341 -5.21 4.18 -1.77
CA TYR A 341 -4.00 4.06 -2.60
C TYR A 341 -2.78 3.59 -1.79
N ASP A 342 -2.33 4.38 -0.80
CA ASP A 342 -1.05 4.11 -0.14
C ASP A 342 -1.15 3.03 0.94
N THR A 343 -2.27 3.00 1.68
CA THR A 343 -2.42 2.12 2.85
C THR A 343 -2.51 0.65 2.46
N VAL A 344 -3.33 0.30 1.46
CA VAL A 344 -3.49 -1.08 0.97
C VAL A 344 -2.18 -1.58 0.38
N ALA A 345 -1.50 -0.74 -0.39
CA ALA A 345 -0.19 -1.06 -0.93
C ALA A 345 0.84 -1.31 0.17
N ASN A 346 0.88 -0.48 1.23
CA ASN A 346 1.80 -0.68 2.36
C ASN A 346 1.52 -1.99 3.10
N VAL A 347 0.26 -2.25 3.49
CA VAL A 347 -0.11 -3.46 4.23
C VAL A 347 0.22 -4.72 3.43
N THR A 348 -0.15 -4.72 2.15
CA THR A 348 0.11 -5.86 1.26
C THR A 348 1.61 -6.07 1.07
N SER A 349 2.39 -4.99 0.91
CA SER A 349 3.85 -5.06 0.71
C SER A 349 4.55 -5.61 1.94
N PHE A 350 4.28 -5.04 3.11
CA PHE A 350 4.90 -5.47 4.36
C PHE A 350 4.48 -6.89 4.77
N THR A 351 3.21 -7.27 4.56
CA THR A 351 2.76 -8.64 4.85
C THR A 351 3.46 -9.65 3.94
N LEU A 352 3.54 -9.37 2.64
CA LEU A 352 4.22 -10.26 1.69
C LEU A 352 5.73 -10.32 1.96
N PHE A 353 6.34 -9.19 2.32
CA PHE A 353 7.73 -9.08 2.74
C PHE A 353 8.02 -9.95 3.98
N LEU A 354 7.19 -9.85 5.03
CA LEU A 354 7.34 -10.64 6.24
C LEU A 354 7.17 -12.14 5.97
N LEU A 355 6.17 -12.53 5.18
CA LEU A 355 5.98 -13.93 4.78
C LEU A 355 7.22 -14.47 4.04
N ALA A 356 7.78 -13.70 3.11
CA ALA A 356 8.95 -14.12 2.36
C ALA A 356 10.21 -14.32 3.23
N LEU A 357 10.28 -13.65 4.38
CA LEU A 357 11.34 -13.82 5.38
C LEU A 357 11.06 -14.94 6.40
N HIS A 358 9.85 -15.51 6.41
CA HIS A 358 9.39 -16.54 7.32
C HIS A 358 8.84 -17.75 6.52
N PRO A 359 9.73 -18.60 5.94
CA PRO A 359 9.35 -19.63 4.99
C PRO A 359 8.33 -20.64 5.52
N GLU A 360 8.34 -20.93 6.82
CA GLU A 360 7.35 -21.78 7.48
C GLU A 360 5.96 -21.17 7.46
N CYS A 361 5.83 -19.86 7.73
CA CYS A 361 4.58 -19.14 7.63
C CYS A 361 4.11 -19.05 6.18
N LEU A 362 5.02 -18.73 5.25
CA LEU A 362 4.74 -18.69 3.81
C LEU A 362 4.22 -20.01 3.28
N LYS A 363 4.89 -21.12 3.63
CA LYS A 363 4.48 -22.46 3.21
C LYS A 363 3.08 -22.79 3.73
N ARG A 364 2.81 -22.54 5.01
CA ARG A 364 1.51 -22.83 5.62
C ARG A 364 0.37 -22.02 5.01
N VAL A 365 0.56 -20.73 4.74
CA VAL A 365 -0.47 -19.92 4.09
C VAL A 365 -0.69 -20.36 2.64
N GLN A 366 0.37 -20.77 1.92
CA GLN A 366 0.22 -21.34 0.58
C GLN A 366 -0.54 -22.68 0.59
N GLU A 367 -0.33 -23.53 1.58
CA GLU A 367 -1.08 -24.78 1.75
C GLU A 367 -2.57 -24.50 2.03
N GLU A 368 -2.89 -23.57 2.94
CA GLU A 368 -4.28 -23.14 3.20
C GLU A 368 -4.95 -22.61 1.93
N ILE A 369 -4.26 -21.78 1.15
CA ILE A 369 -4.76 -21.25 -0.11
C ILE A 369 -4.99 -22.38 -1.11
N ASP A 370 -4.03 -23.30 -1.28
CA ASP A 370 -4.12 -24.42 -2.22
C ASP A 370 -5.32 -25.32 -1.92
N GLU A 371 -5.58 -25.63 -0.66
CA GLU A 371 -6.71 -26.47 -0.23
C GLU A 371 -8.07 -25.85 -0.60
N LYS A 372 -8.15 -24.52 -0.64
CA LYS A 372 -9.38 -23.77 -0.92
C LYS A 372 -9.51 -23.36 -2.39
N MET A 373 -8.44 -23.41 -3.17
CA MET A 373 -8.44 -23.11 -4.60
C MET A 373 -8.93 -24.33 -5.38
N ASP A 374 -10.25 -24.44 -5.58
CA ASP A 374 -10.93 -25.52 -6.35
C ASP A 374 -10.62 -25.51 -7.87
N GLY A 375 -9.33 -25.50 -8.26
CA GLY A 375 -8.90 -25.40 -9.66
C GLY A 375 -9.25 -24.07 -10.33
N LYS A 376 -9.64 -23.05 -9.55
CA LYS A 376 -9.84 -21.68 -10.02
C LYS A 376 -8.49 -20.97 -10.16
N THR A 377 -8.44 -19.99 -11.05
CA THR A 377 -7.25 -19.13 -11.24
C THR A 377 -7.24 -17.93 -10.31
N LEU A 378 -8.35 -17.60 -9.66
CA LEU A 378 -8.43 -16.51 -8.69
C LEU A 378 -9.32 -16.90 -7.51
N PRO A 379 -9.03 -16.36 -6.31
CA PRO A 379 -9.86 -16.56 -5.14
C PRO A 379 -11.24 -15.91 -5.33
N SER A 380 -12.32 -16.61 -4.96
CA SER A 380 -13.65 -16.00 -4.89
C SER A 380 -13.84 -15.23 -3.59
N ILE A 381 -14.82 -14.34 -3.53
CA ILE A 381 -15.10 -13.59 -2.30
C ILE A 381 -15.45 -14.50 -1.12
N GLU A 382 -16.17 -15.60 -1.36
CA GLU A 382 -16.50 -16.60 -0.33
C GLU A 382 -15.23 -17.29 0.18
N MET A 383 -14.33 -17.67 -0.74
CA MET A 383 -13.07 -18.31 -0.40
C MET A 383 -12.21 -17.42 0.51
N ILE A 384 -12.14 -16.11 0.23
CA ILE A 384 -11.37 -15.16 1.07
C ILE A 384 -11.86 -15.13 2.52
N ALA A 385 -13.15 -15.37 2.76
CA ALA A 385 -13.69 -15.46 4.11
C ALA A 385 -13.27 -16.74 4.84
N GLU A 386 -12.84 -17.77 4.10
CA GLU A 386 -12.44 -19.09 4.61
C GLU A 386 -10.92 -19.30 4.66
N LEU A 387 -10.13 -18.22 4.71
CA LEU A 387 -8.66 -18.25 4.87
C LEU A 387 -8.24 -17.68 6.23
N PRO A 388 -8.46 -18.41 7.35
CA PRO A 388 -8.18 -17.92 8.69
C PRO A 388 -6.68 -17.67 8.95
N TYR A 389 -5.77 -18.47 8.41
CA TYR A 389 -4.34 -18.27 8.60
C TYR A 389 -3.83 -17.09 7.78
N LEU A 390 -4.33 -16.86 6.56
CA LEU A 390 -4.08 -15.62 5.83
C LEU A 390 -4.59 -14.39 6.60
N ASP A 391 -5.77 -14.47 7.23
CA ASP A 391 -6.27 -13.40 8.11
C ASP A 391 -5.32 -13.13 9.28
N MET A 392 -4.78 -14.17 9.90
CA MET A 392 -3.78 -14.05 10.96
C MET A 392 -2.50 -13.36 10.47
N CYS A 393 -1.98 -13.75 9.30
CA CYS A 393 -0.79 -13.14 8.70
C CYS A 393 -1.01 -11.64 8.39
N VAL A 394 -2.18 -11.28 7.84
CA VAL A 394 -2.51 -9.88 7.55
C VAL A 394 -2.63 -9.05 8.84
N ASN A 395 -3.26 -9.59 9.88
CA ASN A 395 -3.38 -8.88 11.16
C ASN A 395 -2.04 -8.70 11.86
N GLU A 396 -1.14 -9.68 11.78
CA GLU A 396 0.22 -9.56 12.31
C GLU A 396 1.06 -8.57 11.49
N GLY A 397 0.95 -8.57 10.16
CA GLY A 397 1.56 -7.54 9.31
C GLY A 397 1.07 -6.13 9.65
N LEU A 398 -0.24 -5.99 9.88
CA LEU A 398 -0.87 -4.75 10.36
C LEU A 398 -0.43 -4.35 11.77
N ARG A 399 -0.07 -5.30 12.64
CA ARG A 399 0.45 -5.03 13.98
C ARG A 399 1.86 -4.45 13.89
N MET A 400 2.75 -5.12 13.16
CA MET A 400 4.16 -4.74 13.01
C MET A 400 4.34 -3.45 12.19
N PHE A 401 3.53 -3.29 11.14
CA PHE A 401 3.63 -2.15 10.22
C PHE A 401 2.24 -1.49 9.99
N PRO A 402 1.64 -0.85 11.02
CA PRO A 402 0.34 -0.20 10.90
C PRO A 402 0.45 1.09 10.08
N PRO A 403 -0.25 1.24 8.93
CA PRO A 403 -0.18 2.47 8.15
C PRO A 403 -0.57 3.72 8.95
N GLY A 404 -1.56 3.58 9.85
CA GLY A 404 -1.94 4.60 10.82
C GLY A 404 -1.07 4.53 12.08
N VAL A 405 0.18 5.01 12.01
CA VAL A 405 1.12 4.98 13.16
C VAL A 405 0.68 5.83 14.34
N LEU A 406 -0.17 6.83 14.10
CA LEU A 406 -0.66 7.80 15.09
C LEU A 406 -2.14 8.07 14.83
N LEU A 407 -2.96 8.00 15.87
CA LEU A 407 -4.37 8.41 15.81
C LEU A 407 -4.63 9.45 16.91
N ASP A 408 -5.60 10.32 16.72
CA ASP A 408 -5.88 11.38 17.69
C ASP A 408 -7.36 11.72 17.83
N ARG A 409 -7.68 12.41 18.93
CA ARG A 409 -8.96 13.07 19.19
C ARG A 409 -8.73 14.44 19.82
N ILE A 410 -9.75 15.30 19.85
CA ILE A 410 -9.78 16.53 20.64
C ILE A 410 -10.86 16.41 21.70
N CYS A 411 -10.55 16.82 22.93
CA CYS A 411 -11.54 16.96 23.98
C CYS A 411 -12.43 18.18 23.69
N ASN A 412 -13.64 17.95 23.21
CA ASN A 412 -14.64 18.98 22.93
C ASN A 412 -15.31 19.53 24.20
N LYS A 413 -15.24 18.78 25.31
CA LYS A 413 -15.87 19.16 26.57
C LYS A 413 -15.09 18.53 27.72
N GLU A 414 -14.72 19.34 28.70
CA GLU A 414 -14.01 18.90 29.90
C GLU A 414 -14.65 17.65 30.51
N CYS A 415 -13.82 16.65 30.81
CA CYS A 415 -14.25 15.40 31.42
C CYS A 415 -13.17 14.81 32.33
N THR A 416 -13.54 13.84 33.16
CA THR A 416 -12.60 13.07 33.98
C THR A 416 -12.73 11.60 33.61
N ILE A 417 -11.62 10.99 33.21
CA ILE A 417 -11.57 9.56 32.84
C ILE A 417 -10.52 8.90 33.72
N GLN A 418 -10.94 7.88 34.47
CA GLN A 418 -10.08 7.11 35.36
C GLN A 418 -9.21 7.98 36.30
N GLY A 419 -9.78 9.06 36.83
CA GLY A 419 -9.10 9.99 37.75
C GLY A 419 -8.25 11.07 37.05
N VAL A 420 -8.09 11.02 35.73
CA VAL A 420 -7.40 12.06 34.96
C VAL A 420 -8.41 13.10 34.46
N LYS A 421 -8.29 14.34 34.93
CA LYS A 421 -9.08 15.48 34.44
C LYS A 421 -8.51 15.95 33.10
N ILE A 422 -9.33 15.97 32.05
CA ILE A 422 -8.95 16.36 30.69
C ILE A 422 -9.69 17.65 30.34
N PRO A 423 -8.99 18.80 30.28
CA PRO A 423 -9.58 20.08 29.89
C PRO A 423 -10.09 20.09 28.45
N GLU A 424 -11.07 20.93 28.18
CA GLU A 424 -11.51 21.23 26.82
C GLU A 424 -10.35 21.78 25.97
N GLY A 425 -10.30 21.37 24.71
CA GLY A 425 -9.25 21.75 23.75
C GLY A 425 -7.97 20.92 23.86
N VAL A 426 -7.76 20.15 24.93
CA VAL A 426 -6.63 19.21 25.01
C VAL A 426 -6.86 18.05 24.04
N GLY A 427 -5.86 17.75 23.23
CA GLY A 427 -5.90 16.61 22.33
C GLY A 427 -5.53 15.32 23.02
N ILE A 428 -6.04 14.20 22.50
CA ILE A 428 -5.67 12.85 22.89
C ILE A 428 -4.87 12.25 21.75
N SER A 429 -3.75 11.60 22.07
CA SER A 429 -2.89 10.92 21.12
C SER A 429 -2.82 9.43 21.44
N PHE A 430 -3.03 8.61 20.43
CA PHE A 430 -2.84 7.17 20.47
C PHE A 430 -1.61 6.83 19.62
N HIS A 431 -0.52 6.45 20.30
CA HIS A 431 0.72 6.03 19.64
C HIS A 431 0.58 4.56 19.26
N VAL A 432 -0.13 4.31 18.15
CA VAL A 432 -0.51 2.97 17.70
C VAL A 432 0.72 2.08 17.50
N TYR A 433 1.81 2.63 16.95
CA TYR A 433 3.02 1.84 16.75
C TYR A 433 3.60 1.35 18.09
N ALA A 434 3.71 2.22 19.09
CA ALA A 434 4.20 1.83 20.41
C ALA A 434 3.24 0.86 21.12
N LEU A 435 1.91 1.08 21.01
CA LEU A 435 0.91 0.16 21.57
C LEU A 435 1.01 -1.25 20.96
N HIS A 436 1.29 -1.34 19.66
CA HIS A 436 1.47 -2.61 18.95
C HIS A 436 2.79 -3.33 19.24
N HIS A 437 3.77 -2.61 19.81
CA HIS A 437 5.08 -3.14 20.19
C HIS A 437 5.29 -3.10 21.71
N ASP A 438 4.22 -2.92 22.48
CA ASP A 438 4.28 -2.95 23.94
C ASP A 438 4.37 -4.42 24.41
N PRO A 439 5.48 -4.82 25.07
CA PRO A 439 5.67 -6.20 25.52
C PRO A 439 4.65 -6.65 26.58
N GLU A 440 3.97 -5.72 27.27
CA GLU A 440 2.88 -6.06 28.20
C GLU A 440 1.63 -6.58 27.45
N LEU A 441 1.42 -6.14 26.21
CA LEU A 441 0.29 -6.53 25.37
C LEU A 441 0.65 -7.59 24.33
N TRP A 442 1.92 -7.61 23.92
CA TRP A 442 2.44 -8.43 22.83
C TRP A 442 3.78 -9.07 23.24
N PRO A 443 3.79 -10.29 23.81
CA PRO A 443 5.03 -10.97 24.21
C PRO A 443 5.98 -11.12 23.01
N ASP A 444 7.27 -10.82 23.12
CA ASP A 444 8.21 -10.80 21.98
C ASP A 444 7.71 -9.96 20.78
N PRO A 445 7.46 -8.65 20.96
CA PRO A 445 6.72 -7.83 20.01
C PRO A 445 7.41 -7.63 18.64
N GLU A 446 8.70 -7.89 18.54
CA GLU A 446 9.47 -7.73 17.30
C GLU A 446 9.44 -8.98 16.41
N SER A 447 8.96 -10.13 16.91
CA SER A 447 8.83 -11.34 16.11
C SER A 447 7.54 -11.34 15.28
N PHE A 448 7.62 -11.82 14.04
CA PHE A 448 6.43 -12.07 13.21
C PHE A 448 5.81 -13.40 13.62
N ASP A 449 4.69 -13.34 14.35
CA ASP A 449 3.96 -14.53 14.78
C ASP A 449 2.46 -14.40 14.47
N PRO A 450 1.98 -14.99 13.36
CA PRO A 450 0.56 -15.03 13.04
C PRO A 450 -0.32 -15.68 14.12
N GLU A 451 0.20 -16.63 14.91
CA GLU A 451 -0.59 -17.35 15.92
C GLU A 451 -1.11 -16.45 17.06
N ARG A 452 -0.56 -15.24 17.21
CA ARG A 452 -1.13 -14.19 18.08
C ARG A 452 -2.58 -13.86 17.74
N PHE A 453 -3.01 -14.14 16.51
CA PHE A 453 -4.33 -13.85 15.99
C PHE A 453 -5.25 -15.07 15.89
N THR A 454 -4.92 -16.19 16.54
CA THR A 454 -5.89 -17.27 16.78
C THR A 454 -7.10 -16.76 17.56
N PRO A 455 -8.27 -17.39 17.43
CA PRO A 455 -9.46 -17.00 18.20
C PRO A 455 -9.22 -16.97 19.71
N GLU A 456 -8.47 -17.95 20.23
CA GLU A 456 -8.09 -18.04 21.65
C GLU A 456 -7.20 -16.87 22.08
N ASN A 457 -6.11 -16.61 21.36
CA ASN A 457 -5.19 -15.52 21.69
C ASN A 457 -5.83 -14.14 21.52
N LYS A 458 -6.72 -13.97 20.55
CA LYS A 458 -7.55 -12.76 20.39
C LYS A 458 -8.47 -12.54 21.59
N ALA A 459 -9.13 -13.60 22.07
CA ALA A 459 -10.05 -13.51 23.20
C ALA A 459 -9.36 -13.18 24.53
N ASN A 460 -8.13 -13.68 24.73
CA ASN A 460 -7.34 -13.44 25.93
C ASN A 460 -6.61 -12.08 25.94
N ARG A 461 -6.51 -11.41 24.79
CA ARG A 461 -5.85 -10.11 24.67
C ARG A 461 -6.83 -8.96 24.81
N HIS A 462 -6.36 -7.83 25.34
CA HIS A 462 -7.19 -6.64 25.45
C HIS A 462 -7.68 -6.16 24.05
N PRO A 463 -8.98 -5.86 23.85
CA PRO A 463 -9.52 -5.54 22.52
C PRO A 463 -8.89 -4.35 21.81
N ILE A 464 -8.35 -3.38 22.57
CA ILE A 464 -7.68 -2.18 22.04
C ILE A 464 -6.23 -2.44 21.63
N ALA A 465 -5.63 -3.57 22.05
CA ALA A 465 -4.22 -3.84 21.79
C ALA A 465 -3.86 -3.80 20.29
N HIS A 466 -4.82 -4.14 19.42
CA HIS A 466 -4.72 -3.98 17.98
C HIS A 466 -5.65 -2.87 17.49
N MET A 467 -5.06 -1.78 17.00
CA MET A 467 -5.75 -0.55 16.60
C MET A 467 -5.38 -0.12 15.17
N SER A 468 -4.98 -1.04 14.28
CA SER A 468 -4.55 -0.67 12.92
C SER A 468 -5.64 0.03 12.09
N PHE A 469 -6.92 -0.19 12.42
CA PHE A 469 -8.07 0.50 11.81
C PHE A 469 -8.73 1.54 12.74
N GLY A 470 -8.10 1.85 13.88
CA GLY A 470 -8.73 2.64 14.94
C GLY A 470 -9.83 1.87 15.69
N HIS A 471 -10.51 2.55 16.59
CA HIS A 471 -11.60 1.98 17.38
C HIS A 471 -12.72 3.01 17.58
N GLY A 472 -13.94 2.54 17.84
CA GLY A 472 -15.11 3.38 18.09
C GLY A 472 -15.74 3.94 16.81
N PRO A 473 -16.72 4.85 16.93
CA PRO A 473 -17.47 5.41 15.78
C PRO A 473 -16.61 6.13 14.74
N ARG A 474 -15.40 6.55 15.11
CA ARG A 474 -14.39 7.22 14.27
C ARG A 474 -13.34 6.25 13.69
N ASN A 475 -13.56 4.94 13.75
CA ASN A 475 -12.70 3.92 13.12
C ASN A 475 -12.69 4.05 11.58
N CYS A 476 -11.81 3.31 10.92
CA CYS A 476 -11.71 3.27 9.47
C CYS A 476 -13.03 2.84 8.83
N VAL A 477 -13.59 3.67 7.94
CA VAL A 477 -14.83 3.33 7.20
C VAL A 477 -14.59 2.22 6.18
N GLY A 478 -13.40 2.19 5.59
CA GLY A 478 -13.04 1.28 4.49
C GLY A 478 -12.46 -0.06 4.95
N MET A 479 -12.54 -0.39 6.24
CA MET A 479 -11.87 -1.57 6.81
C MET A 479 -12.16 -2.86 6.04
N ARG A 480 -13.44 -3.17 5.76
CA ARG A 480 -13.81 -4.39 5.01
C ARG A 480 -13.26 -4.40 3.59
N LEU A 481 -13.34 -3.26 2.92
CA LEU A 481 -12.88 -3.14 1.54
C LEU A 481 -11.36 -3.33 1.50
N ALA A 482 -10.61 -2.66 2.38
CA ALA A 482 -9.17 -2.85 2.52
C ALA A 482 -8.81 -4.31 2.83
N GLN A 483 -9.53 -4.97 3.74
CA GLN A 483 -9.31 -6.39 4.04
C GLN A 483 -9.57 -7.29 2.84
N LEU A 484 -10.63 -7.02 2.05
CA LEU A 484 -10.89 -7.73 0.80
C LEU A 484 -9.74 -7.54 -0.19
N GLU A 485 -9.33 -6.29 -0.43
CA GLU A 485 -8.26 -5.95 -1.39
C GLU A 485 -6.92 -6.58 -1.02
N VAL A 486 -6.52 -6.49 0.25
CA VAL A 486 -5.26 -7.06 0.75
C VAL A 486 -5.28 -8.58 0.63
N LYS A 487 -6.35 -9.25 1.12
CA LYS A 487 -6.43 -10.71 1.10
C LYS A 487 -6.53 -11.26 -0.32
N MET A 488 -7.29 -10.62 -1.20
CA MET A 488 -7.38 -11.00 -2.62
C MET A 488 -6.02 -10.90 -3.31
N ALA A 489 -5.27 -9.82 -3.07
CA ALA A 489 -3.93 -9.65 -3.63
C ALA A 489 -2.97 -10.72 -3.11
N LEU A 490 -2.90 -10.91 -1.79
CA LEU A 490 -2.01 -11.91 -1.18
C LEU A 490 -2.37 -13.33 -1.64
N ALA A 491 -3.65 -13.72 -1.60
CA ALA A 491 -4.07 -15.05 -2.01
C ALA A 491 -3.78 -15.30 -3.50
N GLY A 492 -4.12 -14.34 -4.38
CA GLY A 492 -3.84 -14.45 -5.81
C GLY A 492 -2.35 -14.53 -6.12
N VAL A 493 -1.52 -13.70 -5.48
CA VAL A 493 -0.07 -13.73 -5.65
C VAL A 493 0.53 -15.03 -5.12
N LEU A 494 0.21 -15.43 -3.90
CA LEU A 494 0.81 -16.60 -3.22
C LEU A 494 0.40 -17.94 -3.84
N TYR A 495 -0.79 -18.00 -4.45
CA TYR A 495 -1.21 -19.17 -5.23
C TYR A 495 -0.28 -19.39 -6.43
N HIS A 496 -0.06 -18.34 -7.23
CA HIS A 496 0.69 -18.42 -8.49
C HIS A 496 2.20 -18.27 -8.34
N MET A 497 2.66 -17.55 -7.32
CA MET A 497 4.04 -17.11 -7.18
C MET A 497 4.54 -17.35 -5.75
N THR A 498 5.85 -17.55 -5.62
CA THR A 498 6.54 -17.61 -4.34
C THR A 498 7.57 -16.49 -4.28
N PRO A 499 7.43 -15.51 -3.37
CA PRO A 499 8.44 -14.47 -3.16
C PRO A 499 9.67 -15.08 -2.49
N VAL A 500 10.86 -14.69 -2.94
CA VAL A 500 12.15 -15.16 -2.40
C VAL A 500 13.08 -13.96 -2.20
N PRO A 501 13.74 -13.83 -1.03
CA PRO A 501 14.72 -12.78 -0.79
C PRO A 501 15.81 -12.75 -1.87
N CYS A 502 16.29 -11.56 -2.22
CA CYS A 502 17.34 -11.33 -3.18
C CYS A 502 18.47 -10.48 -2.57
N GLU A 503 19.51 -10.18 -3.35
CA GLU A 503 20.67 -9.39 -2.90
C GLU A 503 20.32 -7.96 -2.41
N LYS A 504 19.15 -7.44 -2.79
CA LYS A 504 18.64 -6.13 -2.35
C LYS A 504 17.67 -6.19 -1.16
N THR A 505 17.32 -7.39 -0.69
CA THR A 505 16.41 -7.54 0.45
C THR A 505 17.14 -7.17 1.74
N VAL A 506 16.69 -6.11 2.42
CA VAL A 506 17.27 -5.63 3.69
C VAL A 506 16.30 -5.92 4.84
N TYR A 507 16.79 -6.64 5.85
CA TYR A 507 16.05 -6.90 7.09
C TYR A 507 17.01 -6.86 8.30
N PRO A 508 16.66 -6.21 9.43
CA PRO A 508 15.42 -5.48 9.72
C PRO A 508 15.22 -4.24 8.83
N VAL A 509 13.95 -3.82 8.63
CA VAL A 509 13.62 -2.73 7.70
C VAL A 509 13.99 -1.37 8.30
N HIS A 510 14.75 -0.57 7.55
CA HIS A 510 14.95 0.84 7.85
C HIS A 510 13.77 1.67 7.35
N LEU A 511 13.11 2.39 8.26
CA LEU A 511 11.94 3.20 7.94
C LEU A 511 12.32 4.67 7.82
N GLU A 512 11.64 5.40 6.93
CA GLU A 512 11.75 6.86 6.84
C GLU A 512 11.30 7.53 8.16
N THR A 513 11.83 8.72 8.43
CA THR A 513 11.61 9.46 9.68
C THR A 513 10.13 9.79 9.92
N LEU A 514 9.41 10.18 8.87
CA LEU A 514 8.05 10.72 8.97
C LEU A 514 6.94 9.82 8.41
N GLN A 515 7.31 8.71 7.78
CA GLN A 515 6.36 7.82 7.12
C GLN A 515 6.75 6.37 7.37
N LEU A 516 5.75 5.49 7.40
CA LEU A 516 5.97 4.06 7.48
C LEU A 516 6.35 3.50 6.10
N LYS A 517 7.52 3.91 5.60
CA LYS A 517 8.03 3.58 4.28
C LYS A 517 9.46 3.09 4.40
N ALA A 518 9.78 2.00 3.71
CA ALA A 518 11.13 1.43 3.70
C ALA A 518 12.09 2.34 2.90
N VAL A 519 13.21 2.71 3.51
CA VAL A 519 14.25 3.56 2.88
C VAL A 519 14.94 2.80 1.74
N ASP A 520 15.27 1.53 1.96
CA ASP A 520 15.99 0.68 1.00
C ASP A 520 15.07 0.03 -0.05
N GLY A 521 13.75 0.25 0.07
CA GLY A 521 12.72 -0.46 -0.69
C GLY A 521 12.50 -1.90 -0.20
N LEU A 522 11.45 -2.55 -0.70
CA LEU A 522 11.08 -3.91 -0.36
C LEU A 522 11.29 -4.81 -1.58
N TRP A 523 12.53 -5.27 -1.80
CA TRP A 523 12.93 -5.97 -3.04
C TRP A 523 12.89 -7.49 -2.92
N PHE A 524 12.29 -8.17 -3.91
CA PHE A 524 12.19 -9.64 -3.99
C PHE A 524 12.35 -10.15 -5.42
N LEU A 525 12.72 -11.43 -5.54
CA LEU A 525 12.51 -12.21 -6.75
C LEU A 525 11.24 -13.05 -6.59
N PHE A 526 10.46 -13.20 -7.66
CA PHE A 526 9.31 -14.11 -7.67
C PHE A 526 9.61 -15.37 -8.48
N LEU A 527 9.29 -16.53 -7.90
CA LEU A 527 9.34 -17.82 -8.58
C LEU A 527 7.93 -18.28 -8.93
N CYS A 528 7.69 -18.69 -10.17
CA CYS A 528 6.40 -19.19 -10.61
C CYS A 528 6.10 -20.59 -10.05
N ASN A 529 4.89 -20.79 -9.53
CA ASN A 529 4.40 -22.08 -9.03
C ASN A 529 3.83 -22.92 -10.20
N CYS A 530 4.65 -23.21 -11.20
CA CYS A 530 4.28 -23.79 -12.51
C CYS A 530 3.48 -25.12 -12.46
N LYS A 531 3.43 -25.82 -11.32
CA LYS A 531 2.60 -27.03 -11.16
C LYS A 531 1.11 -26.73 -11.02
N ARG A 532 0.73 -25.50 -10.62
CA ARG A 532 -0.65 -25.10 -10.27
C ARG A 532 -1.43 -24.47 -11.43
N ASP A 533 -0.73 -23.95 -12.45
CA ASP A 533 -1.33 -23.29 -13.63
C ASP A 533 -1.87 -24.24 -14.72
N SER A 534 -1.70 -25.56 -14.58
CA SER A 534 -2.17 -26.55 -15.56
C SER A 534 -3.67 -26.91 -15.46
N GLY A 535 -4.40 -26.33 -14.49
CA GLY A 535 -5.83 -26.54 -14.28
C GLY A 535 -6.70 -25.46 -14.94
N LYS A 536 -7.25 -25.77 -16.12
CA LYS A 536 -8.46 -25.18 -16.74
C LYS A 536 -8.57 -23.64 -16.83
N MET A 537 -8.22 -23.09 -18.00
CA MET A 537 -8.96 -21.99 -18.63
C MET A 537 -9.31 -22.37 -20.08
N ALA A 538 -10.61 -22.24 -20.44
CA ALA A 538 -11.19 -22.51 -21.76
C ALA A 538 -11.14 -21.24 -22.68
N PRO A 539 -11.37 -21.36 -24.02
CA PRO A 539 -10.66 -20.58 -25.06
C PRO A 539 -11.51 -19.46 -25.74
N PRO A 540 -11.07 -18.85 -26.86
CA PRO A 540 -9.82 -18.13 -27.12
C PRO A 540 -10.08 -16.67 -27.57
N ARG A 541 -9.12 -15.76 -27.40
CA ARG A 541 -9.04 -14.55 -28.25
C ARG A 541 -7.68 -14.46 -28.91
N HIS A 542 -7.73 -14.34 -30.24
CA HIS A 542 -6.60 -14.32 -31.16
C HIS A 542 -5.49 -13.36 -30.74
N ARG A 543 -4.31 -13.91 -30.50
CA ARG A 543 -3.05 -13.25 -30.88
C ARG A 543 -2.02 -14.34 -31.20
N ARG A 544 -1.52 -14.30 -32.43
CA ARG A 544 -0.49 -15.20 -32.96
C ARG A 544 0.76 -15.03 -32.10
N ASP A 545 1.17 -16.07 -31.37
CA ASP A 545 2.53 -16.62 -31.49
C ASP A 545 2.73 -17.97 -30.79
N LYS A 546 3.70 -18.71 -31.32
CA LYS A 546 3.86 -20.17 -31.33
C LYS A 546 4.17 -20.78 -29.95
N LYS A 547 3.23 -21.56 -29.40
CA LYS A 547 3.56 -22.82 -28.69
C LYS A 547 3.41 -23.97 -29.66
N THR A 548 4.49 -24.70 -29.89
CA THR A 548 4.55 -25.89 -30.75
C THR A 548 3.66 -26.96 -30.14
N ALA A 549 2.41 -27.03 -30.59
CA ALA A 549 1.63 -28.25 -30.49
C ALA A 549 2.51 -29.39 -31.04
N VAL A 550 2.58 -30.51 -30.32
CA VAL A 550 3.09 -31.75 -30.91
C VAL A 550 2.04 -32.16 -31.94
N THR A 551 2.17 -31.63 -33.15
CA THR A 551 1.42 -32.11 -34.31
C THR A 551 1.77 -33.58 -34.47
N ASN A 552 0.77 -34.43 -34.69
CA ASN A 552 0.97 -35.84 -35.08
C ASN A 552 1.57 -35.99 -36.50
N GLU A 553 2.14 -34.90 -37.02
CA GLU A 553 2.78 -34.79 -38.32
C GLU A 553 4.23 -35.29 -38.21
N VAL A 554 4.58 -36.13 -39.17
CA VAL A 554 5.96 -36.55 -39.48
C VAL A 554 6.66 -35.34 -40.04
N ILE A 555 7.69 -34.85 -39.33
CA ILE A 555 8.47 -33.68 -39.73
C ILE A 555 9.95 -34.03 -39.73
N THR A 556 10.68 -33.53 -40.73
CA THR A 556 12.14 -33.67 -40.82
C THR A 556 12.78 -32.29 -40.76
N LYS A 557 13.78 -32.12 -39.90
CA LYS A 557 14.50 -30.83 -39.72
C LYS A 557 16.00 -31.04 -39.78
N GLU A 558 16.71 -30.15 -40.45
CA GLU A 558 18.17 -30.08 -40.38
C GLU A 558 18.62 -28.88 -39.55
N CYS A 559 19.48 -29.13 -38.57
CA CYS A 559 19.95 -28.10 -37.64
C CYS A 559 21.40 -28.34 -37.21
N THR A 560 22.03 -27.27 -36.72
CA THR A 560 23.42 -27.29 -36.24
C THR A 560 23.45 -27.26 -34.72
N ILE A 561 24.09 -28.25 -34.11
CA ILE A 561 24.30 -28.34 -32.66
C ILE A 561 25.69 -27.79 -32.32
N HIS A 562 25.73 -26.74 -31.47
CA HIS A 562 26.97 -26.21 -30.91
C HIS A 562 27.43 -27.06 -29.73
N MET A 563 28.15 -28.14 -30.01
CA MET A 563 28.53 -29.13 -28.99
C MET A 563 29.39 -28.54 -27.88
N HIS A 564 30.36 -27.69 -28.21
CA HIS A 564 31.24 -27.07 -27.21
C HIS A 564 30.49 -26.30 -26.10
N LYS A 565 29.36 -25.64 -26.42
CA LYS A 565 28.53 -24.97 -25.42
C LYS A 565 27.81 -25.96 -24.49
N ARG A 566 27.49 -27.15 -25.00
CA ARG A 566 26.71 -28.18 -24.30
C ARG A 566 27.56 -29.10 -23.43
N ILE A 567 28.84 -29.24 -23.74
CA ILE A 567 29.80 -30.07 -22.97
C ILE A 567 30.84 -29.22 -22.23
N HIS A 568 30.58 -27.92 -22.06
CA HIS A 568 31.44 -27.01 -21.30
C HIS A 568 31.56 -27.48 -19.84
N GLY A 569 32.78 -27.47 -19.29
CA GLY A 569 33.05 -27.92 -17.91
C GLY A 569 33.03 -29.44 -17.70
N ILE A 570 32.84 -30.26 -18.75
CA ILE A 570 32.84 -31.73 -18.62
C ILE A 570 34.25 -32.30 -18.74
N GLY A 571 34.62 -33.14 -17.76
CA GLY A 571 35.90 -33.85 -17.71
C GLY A 571 36.14 -34.76 -18.91
N PHE A 572 37.42 -34.94 -19.29
CA PHE A 572 37.79 -35.57 -20.56
C PHE A 572 37.29 -37.01 -20.74
N LYS A 573 37.07 -37.76 -19.65
CA LYS A 573 36.58 -39.15 -19.69
C LYS A 573 35.08 -39.25 -20.01
N ASP A 574 34.31 -38.19 -19.83
CA ASP A 574 32.84 -38.22 -19.98
C ASP A 574 32.33 -37.40 -21.16
N ARG A 575 33.23 -36.81 -21.97
CA ARG A 575 32.85 -35.87 -23.04
C ARG A 575 32.01 -36.51 -24.14
N ALA A 576 32.46 -37.61 -24.75
CA ALA A 576 31.69 -38.29 -25.80
C ALA A 576 30.38 -38.93 -25.28
N PRO A 577 30.34 -39.62 -24.11
CA PRO A 577 29.09 -40.06 -23.50
C PRO A 577 28.11 -38.92 -23.21
N ARG A 578 28.60 -37.81 -22.64
CA ARG A 578 27.77 -36.63 -22.34
C ARG A 578 27.29 -35.94 -23.62
N ALA A 579 28.12 -35.90 -24.67
CA ALA A 579 27.72 -35.36 -25.97
C ALA A 579 26.50 -36.09 -26.54
N ILE A 580 26.48 -37.42 -26.48
CA ILE A 580 25.34 -38.25 -26.92
C ILE A 580 24.09 -37.92 -26.09
N LYS A 581 24.22 -37.80 -24.76
CA LYS A 581 23.10 -37.42 -23.88
C LYS A 581 22.55 -36.04 -24.20
N GLU A 582 23.42 -35.08 -24.50
CA GLU A 582 23.03 -33.72 -24.89
C GLU A 582 22.38 -33.66 -26.28
N ILE A 583 22.80 -34.50 -27.23
CA ILE A 583 22.15 -34.64 -28.53
C ILE A 583 20.74 -35.20 -28.36
N ARG A 584 20.54 -36.21 -27.50
CA ARG A 584 19.19 -36.73 -27.20
C ARG A 584 18.31 -35.66 -26.56
N LYS A 585 18.83 -34.94 -25.56
CA LYS A 585 18.11 -33.85 -24.89
C LYS A 585 17.73 -32.73 -25.86
N PHE A 586 18.64 -32.38 -26.77
CA PHE A 586 18.39 -31.38 -27.79
C PHE A 586 17.31 -31.81 -28.79
N ALA A 587 17.41 -33.04 -29.31
CA ALA A 587 16.44 -33.60 -30.25
C ALA A 587 15.06 -33.76 -29.61
N ALA A 588 14.97 -34.23 -28.36
CA ALA A 588 13.71 -34.36 -27.63
C ALA A 588 13.01 -33.00 -27.47
N LYS A 589 13.77 -31.95 -27.12
CA LYS A 589 13.24 -30.58 -27.01
C LYS A 589 12.83 -30.01 -28.37
N MET A 590 13.63 -30.23 -29.42
CA MET A 590 13.39 -29.65 -30.75
C MET A 590 12.25 -30.33 -31.51
N MET A 591 12.07 -31.64 -31.31
CA MET A 591 11.08 -32.46 -32.00
C MET A 591 9.89 -32.85 -31.12
N GLY A 592 9.84 -32.42 -29.85
CA GLY A 592 8.72 -32.69 -28.94
C GLY A 592 8.39 -34.18 -28.76
N THR A 593 9.40 -35.07 -28.87
CA THR A 593 9.23 -36.52 -28.70
C THR A 593 10.19 -37.03 -27.63
N PRO A 594 9.71 -37.82 -26.66
CA PRO A 594 10.55 -38.35 -25.59
C PRO A 594 11.43 -39.51 -26.06
N ASP A 595 11.00 -40.33 -27.03
CA ASP A 595 11.82 -41.38 -27.65
C ASP A 595 12.73 -40.78 -28.74
N VAL A 596 14.04 -40.78 -28.49
CA VAL A 596 15.06 -40.31 -29.44
C VAL A 596 16.07 -41.41 -29.69
N ARG A 597 16.22 -41.78 -30.97
CA ARG A 597 17.15 -42.79 -31.47
C ARG A 597 18.29 -42.12 -32.23
N ILE A 598 19.52 -42.47 -31.89
CA ILE A 598 20.72 -41.93 -32.55
C ILE A 598 21.20 -42.95 -33.58
N ASP A 599 21.36 -42.50 -34.82
CA ASP A 599 21.87 -43.34 -35.90
C ASP A 599 23.31 -43.81 -35.64
N ILE A 600 23.61 -45.03 -36.10
CA ILE A 600 24.92 -45.67 -35.89
C ILE A 600 26.05 -44.84 -36.52
N ARG A 601 25.83 -44.20 -37.67
CA ARG A 601 26.85 -43.37 -38.33
C ARG A 601 27.10 -42.08 -37.54
N LEU A 602 26.06 -41.50 -36.95
CA LEU A 602 26.21 -40.34 -36.08
C LEU A 602 26.96 -40.70 -34.80
N ASN A 603 26.62 -41.85 -34.19
CA ASN A 603 27.36 -42.33 -33.03
C ASN A 603 28.85 -42.53 -33.37
N LYS A 604 29.16 -43.26 -34.45
CA LYS A 604 30.54 -43.45 -34.93
C LYS A 604 31.26 -42.12 -35.19
N PHE A 605 30.57 -41.12 -35.76
CA PHE A 605 31.15 -39.80 -36.01
C PHE A 605 31.53 -39.05 -34.73
N ILE A 606 30.66 -39.07 -33.71
CA ILE A 606 30.94 -38.46 -32.40
C ILE A 606 32.19 -39.08 -31.74
N TRP A 607 32.36 -40.40 -31.91
CA TRP A 607 33.48 -41.15 -31.36
C TRP A 607 34.73 -41.17 -32.24
N SER A 608 34.68 -40.61 -33.46
CA SER A 608 35.74 -40.77 -34.47
C SER A 608 37.10 -40.17 -34.08
N GLN A 609 37.11 -39.15 -33.22
CA GLN A 609 38.33 -38.51 -32.71
C GLN A 609 38.64 -38.91 -31.26
N GLY A 610 38.04 -40.01 -30.78
CA GLY A 610 38.19 -40.52 -29.42
C GLY A 610 37.35 -39.78 -28.39
N ILE A 611 37.40 -40.26 -27.14
CA ILE A 611 36.51 -39.82 -26.05
C ILE A 611 36.65 -38.33 -25.68
N ARG A 612 37.82 -37.74 -25.97
CA ARG A 612 38.22 -36.38 -25.59
C ARG A 612 37.78 -35.32 -26.61
N HIS A 613 37.79 -35.66 -27.89
CA HIS A 613 37.72 -34.70 -29.00
C HIS A 613 36.38 -34.79 -29.74
N VAL A 614 35.29 -34.47 -29.04
CA VAL A 614 33.97 -34.36 -29.68
C VAL A 614 33.97 -33.18 -30.67
N PRO A 615 33.37 -33.33 -31.88
CA PRO A 615 33.28 -32.25 -32.86
C PRO A 615 32.69 -30.96 -32.27
N TYR A 616 33.32 -29.81 -32.55
CA TYR A 616 32.96 -28.52 -31.95
C TYR A 616 31.54 -28.03 -32.33
N ARG A 617 31.13 -28.34 -33.57
CA ARG A 617 29.79 -28.15 -34.13
C ARG A 617 29.41 -29.42 -34.91
N LEU A 618 28.13 -29.76 -34.89
CA LEU A 618 27.60 -30.97 -35.50
C LEU A 618 26.32 -30.63 -36.26
N ARG A 619 26.26 -30.92 -37.56
CA ARG A 619 25.02 -30.79 -38.35
C ARG A 619 24.27 -32.12 -38.29
N VAL A 620 23.02 -32.08 -37.87
CA VAL A 620 22.17 -33.28 -37.77
C VAL A 620 20.84 -33.07 -38.47
N ARG A 621 20.29 -34.18 -38.96
CA ARG A 621 18.91 -34.28 -39.42
C ARG A 621 18.09 -35.00 -38.35
N LEU A 622 16.98 -34.39 -37.96
CA LEU A 622 16.03 -34.88 -36.98
C LEU A 622 14.76 -35.27 -37.73
N ALA A 623 14.46 -36.56 -37.83
CA ALA A 623 13.25 -37.06 -38.47
C ALA A 623 12.31 -37.65 -37.43
N ARG A 624 11.12 -37.07 -37.26
CA ARG A 624 10.07 -37.60 -36.39
C ARG A 624 9.29 -38.67 -37.17
N LYS A 625 9.43 -39.94 -36.80
CA LYS A 625 8.79 -41.08 -37.45
C LYS A 625 7.74 -41.72 -36.54
N ARG A 626 6.75 -42.40 -37.15
CA ARG A 626 5.79 -43.25 -36.43
C ARG A 626 6.47 -44.54 -36.01
N ASN A 627 6.11 -45.04 -34.84
CA ASN A 627 6.55 -46.36 -34.43
C ASN A 627 5.61 -47.41 -35.05
N GLU A 628 6.19 -48.40 -35.72
CA GLU A 628 5.47 -49.52 -36.35
C GLU A 628 5.28 -50.70 -35.39
N ASP A 629 5.91 -50.64 -34.22
CA ASP A 629 5.81 -51.61 -33.14
C ASP A 629 4.58 -51.33 -32.26
N GLU A 630 3.59 -52.23 -32.31
CA GLU A 630 2.33 -52.10 -31.55
C GLU A 630 2.54 -52.15 -30.02
N ASP A 631 3.65 -52.73 -29.55
CA ASP A 631 3.97 -52.87 -28.12
C ASP A 631 4.71 -51.66 -27.53
N SER A 632 5.03 -50.63 -28.34
CA SER A 632 5.78 -49.46 -27.87
C SER A 632 4.92 -48.43 -27.14
N THR A 633 5.37 -48.00 -25.96
CA THR A 633 4.75 -46.93 -25.16
C THR A 633 4.69 -45.56 -25.86
N ASN A 634 5.55 -45.32 -26.86
CA ASN A 634 5.60 -44.06 -27.62
C ASN A 634 5.15 -44.26 -29.07
N ARG A 635 4.15 -43.51 -29.52
CA ARG A 635 3.63 -43.55 -30.91
C ARG A 635 4.57 -42.92 -31.95
N LEU A 636 5.45 -42.01 -31.52
CA LEU A 636 6.38 -41.27 -32.38
C LEU A 636 7.77 -41.30 -31.75
N TYR A 637 8.80 -41.48 -32.57
CA TYR A 637 10.21 -41.37 -32.16
C TYR A 637 10.97 -40.42 -33.09
N THR A 638 12.03 -39.79 -32.58
CA THR A 638 12.94 -38.98 -33.40
C THR A 638 14.18 -39.78 -33.74
N LEU A 639 14.46 -39.96 -35.02
CA LEU A 639 15.73 -40.46 -35.52
C LEU A 639 16.69 -39.29 -35.79
N VAL A 640 17.88 -39.33 -35.19
CA VAL A 640 18.93 -38.33 -35.37
C VAL A 640 20.04 -38.91 -36.26
N THR A 641 20.24 -38.34 -37.45
CA THR A 641 21.29 -38.74 -38.39
C THR A 641 22.32 -37.63 -38.59
N HIS A 642 23.56 -38.00 -38.89
CA HIS A 642 24.63 -37.06 -39.20
C HIS A 642 24.51 -36.55 -40.63
N VAL A 643 24.64 -35.24 -40.83
CA VAL A 643 24.66 -34.61 -42.15
C VAL A 643 26.07 -34.08 -42.40
N PRO A 644 26.85 -34.70 -43.32
CA PRO A 644 28.17 -34.17 -43.68
C PRO A 644 28.06 -32.72 -44.17
N CYS A 645 28.90 -31.84 -43.64
CA CYS A 645 28.87 -30.42 -43.97
C CYS A 645 30.31 -29.89 -44.06
N ALA A 646 30.68 -29.33 -45.21
CA ALA A 646 32.03 -28.78 -45.43
C ALA A 646 32.24 -27.43 -44.72
N ASP A 647 31.18 -26.61 -44.59
CA ASP A 647 31.21 -25.33 -43.87
C ASP A 647 29.86 -25.06 -43.17
N PHE A 648 29.93 -24.51 -41.95
CA PHE A 648 28.79 -24.16 -41.11
C PHE A 648 28.34 -22.69 -41.29
N LYS A 649 29.06 -21.85 -42.05
CA LYS A 649 28.72 -20.44 -42.28
C LYS A 649 27.39 -20.32 -43.03
N GLY A 650 26.45 -19.55 -42.50
CA GLY A 650 25.13 -19.30 -43.11
C GLY A 650 24.09 -20.42 -43.01
N LYS A 651 24.39 -21.56 -42.36
CA LYS A 651 23.46 -22.70 -42.25
C LYS A 651 22.41 -22.48 -41.15
N GLN A 652 21.18 -22.13 -41.53
CA GLN A 652 20.03 -22.01 -40.64
C GLN A 652 19.32 -23.36 -40.40
N THR A 653 18.31 -23.38 -39.52
CA THR A 653 17.47 -24.56 -39.32
C THR A 653 16.46 -24.63 -40.46
N LEU A 654 16.43 -25.74 -41.19
CA LEU A 654 15.53 -25.94 -42.34
C LEU A 654 14.57 -27.08 -42.04
N ASN A 655 13.29 -26.89 -42.38
CA ASN A 655 12.37 -28.01 -42.54
C ASN A 655 12.71 -28.65 -43.89
N VAL A 656 12.92 -29.97 -43.91
CA VAL A 656 13.15 -30.74 -45.12
C VAL A 656 11.87 -31.52 -45.33
N ASP A 657 11.12 -31.21 -46.38
CA ASP A 657 9.97 -32.03 -46.76
C ASP A 657 10.50 -33.38 -47.24
N ASN A 658 9.86 -34.47 -46.81
CA ASN A 658 10.23 -35.80 -47.28
C ASN A 658 9.79 -35.92 -48.75
N GLU A 659 10.73 -36.12 -49.67
CA GLU A 659 10.45 -36.83 -50.93
C GLU A 659 10.06 -38.28 -50.64
#